data_AF-A0A2V2FDY8-F1
#
_entry.id   AF-A0A2V2FDY8-F1
#
_cell.length_a   1.000
_cell.length_b   1.000
_cell.length_c   1.000
_cell.angle_alpha   90.00
_cell.angle_beta   90.00
_cell.angle_gamma   90.00
#
_symmetry.space_group_name_H-M   'P 1'
#
loop_
_entity.id
_entity.type
_entity.pdbx_description
1 polymer ?
#
loop_
_entity_poly.entity_id
_entity_poly.type
_entity_poly.pdbx_seq_one_letter_code
_entity_poly.pdbx_strand_id
1 'polypeptide(L)'
;MNKILLFLIPAFMLFCTLSFAESTVDAVVYVSDAGSDTATGMSDAAPLKTLTAAYKTVGEGGTVVVCGPLNLTGNALRLPKNSGAVTITSVFGGVDYAKQGAVLNLGGYTYLGGDTVFENIRINDSSSFYFNQLICGGHNLTIGNGVTCTKNSGEYITILGGMYINADTMKAADVSFYDYTITVNSGTWYGVYGSNKRTSNESAMGATGNVSIIINGGSFTGKTANQADAMIAVGGFASQDGDYYLEINGGIFSCPIYGIARPGNNSSRYTAYYEGDVRIVIRGGELHGATVSTVQSEAASYISGNYALEIAGADFTALTSIKAPRVRGTATCKVEDKYAQKVVAADFDSTDSAALPAKAQMPDVKAADGVVFAGGQTAGDGSSSKKAFDSLKNAVRALGKSGGTVVICGPLRMGNTVLPKTEGKVTITSVFGGEDFRKYGAEIELAGILTLGGETLFEHIAMESRSLTASIFCNGNKVVFGDDIDGKRNLDGGVTAYIGIYTGYRLQPSTDRAEGQAPADITVKSGTWEFLRAGNDRVSGGSATLRSTAGESRITISGGSFYGDVCGTGKNNHNGNITLDISGGSFYGSIYGMATPANIDKDVNTVNGNITLNISGGNFHGDILLAQNTAKNEFNGTYTLNITGGDLRTVGDICGNANILGRSSAVLNTTVDLAATVSGSAEFQNPIIGYGADPSVCYADGWYYYVRASTIGSTPCILISRAANLADIGRTTAYVVWTASAGIKSIWAPQLYRFDGVWYLYTSVAGSTSASVKRKPIVLKSTDAVPENEFTYIGELEGLDTSFWSWLSPRIFEYNGSRYYISSVFATEADNTTKRHKQTLVIGKLKSPTAFENGANAIAVPNKAWEGYDIIEGPYPVYGEDGTLYIAYAANYADGDDYCTGLLKLTNRNNLLAAASWEKQAEPMQRRDNQNEIFAPGATVFVPTPDGKEIYAVYHAKLHANNRYNRSIFIQKLGYRDGVPYLGAPPAIDTVMTYALNPMPVSARISGFTESKSGLSATRTYADNFKDVTADKWFAPYVKTAYEYTLANGTSATTFSPDGKFTVAQALTAAANIHKAYFGGSIDTSVGGLWYMPYVDYCVANGIIRARQFSDMNALISRGDMAIVFANILPDAEYTATRSGQVPDVADSLGCYAAVMKLYNAGIVGGDAGTGKYRPEDSISRAEACVIFTRIAAPEYRQK
;
A
#
# COMPACT_ATOMS: atom_id res chain seq x y z
N MET A 1 0.84 -43.28 -61.01
CA MET A 1 1.11 -43.39 -62.46
C MET A 1 1.22 -41.97 -63.00
N ASN A 2 2.37 -41.65 -63.60
CA ASN A 2 2.70 -40.51 -64.49
C ASN A 2 2.59 -39.04 -64.03
N LYS A 3 3.71 -38.35 -64.29
CA LYS A 3 4.06 -36.93 -64.14
C LYS A 3 3.49 -36.05 -65.27
N ILE A 4 3.78 -34.74 -65.18
CA ILE A 4 4.01 -33.73 -66.26
C ILE A 4 2.76 -32.85 -66.61
N LEU A 5 2.75 -31.51 -66.75
CA LEU A 5 3.74 -30.48 -67.20
C LEU A 5 3.39 -29.03 -66.69
N LEU A 6 4.38 -28.14 -66.89
CA LEU A 6 4.71 -26.73 -66.54
C LEU A 6 3.86 -25.52 -67.05
N PHE A 7 4.19 -24.34 -66.45
CA PHE A 7 4.51 -22.97 -67.00
C PHE A 7 3.63 -21.82 -66.41
N LEU A 8 4.05 -20.60 -65.99
CA LEU A 8 5.23 -19.67 -66.09
C LEU A 8 5.39 -18.89 -64.73
N ILE A 9 6.56 -18.49 -64.15
CA ILE A 9 7.56 -17.40 -64.42
C ILE A 9 6.94 -15.98 -64.53
N PRO A 10 7.47 -14.86 -63.92
CA PRO A 10 8.89 -14.53 -63.64
C PRO A 10 9.29 -13.95 -62.27
N ALA A 11 10.61 -13.88 -62.12
CA ALA A 11 11.42 -13.41 -61.00
C ALA A 11 11.81 -11.92 -61.09
N PHE A 12 12.20 -11.34 -59.94
CA PHE A 12 13.27 -10.34 -59.87
C PHE A 12 14.13 -10.56 -58.61
N MET A 13 15.46 -10.47 -58.79
CA MET A 13 16.55 -10.84 -57.88
C MET A 13 16.71 -9.93 -56.66
N LEU A 14 17.17 -10.51 -55.54
CA LEU A 14 18.09 -9.85 -54.60
C LEU A 14 19.15 -10.86 -54.13
N PHE A 15 20.41 -10.47 -54.19
CA PHE A 15 21.60 -11.29 -53.93
C PHE A 15 21.63 -11.90 -52.52
N CYS A 16 21.80 -13.22 -52.42
CA CYS A 16 22.35 -13.89 -51.24
C CYS A 16 23.68 -14.54 -51.63
N THR A 17 24.78 -14.03 -51.07
CA THR A 17 26.07 -14.70 -51.05
C THR A 17 25.99 -15.94 -50.17
N LEU A 18 26.14 -17.13 -50.75
CA LEU A 18 26.43 -18.36 -50.00
C LEU A 18 27.88 -18.30 -49.52
N SER A 19 28.09 -18.07 -48.22
CA SER A 19 29.31 -18.51 -47.55
C SER A 19 29.13 -19.97 -47.13
N PHE A 20 29.96 -20.86 -47.65
CA PHE A 20 30.13 -22.18 -47.04
C PHE A 20 30.78 -21.99 -45.67
N ALA A 21 30.10 -22.38 -44.59
CA ALA A 21 30.73 -22.52 -43.29
C ALA A 21 31.60 -23.79 -43.32
N GLU A 22 32.91 -23.62 -43.14
CA GLU A 22 33.83 -24.74 -42.88
C GLU A 22 33.38 -25.45 -41.60
N SER A 23 33.37 -26.79 -41.62
CA SER A 23 33.18 -27.60 -40.42
C SER A 23 34.38 -27.42 -39.50
N THR A 24 34.21 -26.72 -38.38
CA THR A 24 35.22 -26.64 -37.32
C THR A 24 35.36 -28.01 -36.67
N VAL A 25 36.56 -28.58 -36.70
CA VAL A 25 36.91 -29.78 -35.92
C VAL A 25 36.83 -29.43 -34.44
N ASP A 26 36.12 -30.21 -33.62
CA ASP A 26 36.07 -30.00 -32.17
C ASP A 26 37.50 -29.97 -31.61
N ALA A 27 37.88 -28.84 -31.00
CA ALA A 27 39.23 -28.65 -30.48
C ALA A 27 39.51 -29.65 -29.34
N VAL A 28 40.63 -30.38 -29.41
CA VAL A 28 41.06 -31.33 -28.37
C VAL A 28 42.30 -30.80 -27.68
N VAL A 29 42.23 -30.64 -26.36
CA VAL A 29 43.27 -30.01 -25.55
C VAL A 29 43.62 -30.86 -24.34
N TYR A 30 44.90 -31.16 -24.13
CA TYR A 30 45.41 -31.95 -23.02
C TYR A 30 45.85 -31.03 -21.87
N VAL A 31 45.56 -31.44 -20.63
CA VAL A 31 45.85 -30.66 -19.41
C VAL A 31 46.37 -31.54 -18.27
N SER A 32 47.40 -31.07 -17.55
CA SER A 32 47.90 -31.66 -16.30
C SER A 32 48.77 -30.66 -15.52
N ASP A 33 48.95 -30.86 -14.22
CA ASP A 33 49.80 -29.99 -13.38
C ASP A 33 51.26 -29.94 -13.84
N ALA A 34 51.74 -30.99 -14.52
CA ALA A 34 53.08 -31.09 -15.09
C ALA A 34 53.25 -30.29 -16.39
N GLY A 35 52.16 -29.77 -16.94
CA GLY A 35 52.14 -28.99 -18.18
C GLY A 35 52.62 -27.54 -18.05
N SER A 36 52.49 -26.79 -19.15
CA SER A 36 52.79 -25.34 -19.21
C SER A 36 51.69 -24.60 -19.95
N ASP A 37 51.20 -23.48 -19.41
CA ASP A 37 50.19 -22.63 -20.09
C ASP A 37 50.74 -21.88 -21.31
N THR A 38 52.04 -21.98 -21.58
CA THR A 38 52.68 -21.53 -22.81
C THR A 38 52.76 -22.63 -23.89
N ALA A 39 52.38 -23.86 -23.57
CA ALA A 39 52.32 -24.96 -24.54
C ALA A 39 51.11 -24.81 -25.48
N THR A 40 51.09 -25.58 -26.57
CA THR A 40 49.93 -25.61 -27.48
C THR A 40 48.75 -26.39 -26.90
N GLY A 41 49.01 -27.34 -25.99
CA GLY A 41 47.98 -28.22 -25.44
C GLY A 41 47.46 -29.27 -26.41
N MET A 42 48.00 -29.38 -27.63
CA MET A 42 47.46 -30.24 -28.69
C MET A 42 47.94 -31.71 -28.60
N SER A 43 48.75 -32.06 -27.60
CA SER A 43 49.21 -33.43 -27.33
C SER A 43 49.45 -33.66 -25.84
N ASP A 44 49.36 -34.91 -25.39
CA ASP A 44 49.65 -35.35 -24.03
C ASP A 44 51.12 -35.22 -23.63
N ALA A 45 52.05 -35.13 -24.60
CA ALA A 45 53.46 -34.84 -24.38
C ALA A 45 53.73 -33.36 -24.05
N ALA A 46 52.81 -32.45 -24.39
CA ALA A 46 52.91 -31.01 -24.13
C ALA A 46 51.57 -30.42 -23.65
N PRO A 47 51.05 -30.89 -22.49
CA PRO A 47 49.76 -30.46 -21.99
C PRO A 47 49.83 -29.03 -21.44
N LEU A 48 48.68 -28.35 -21.43
CA LEU A 48 48.50 -27.10 -20.68
C LEU A 48 48.54 -27.37 -19.18
N LYS A 49 48.87 -26.34 -18.40
CA LYS A 49 48.99 -26.46 -16.95
C LYS A 49 47.64 -26.28 -16.24
N THR A 50 46.81 -25.36 -16.73
CA THR A 50 45.58 -24.96 -16.05
C THR A 50 44.34 -25.24 -16.88
N LEU A 51 43.24 -25.55 -16.19
CA LEU A 51 41.94 -25.71 -16.83
C LEU A 51 41.44 -24.39 -17.46
N THR A 52 41.82 -23.24 -16.90
CA THR A 52 41.58 -21.91 -17.47
C THR A 52 42.24 -21.75 -18.84
N ALA A 53 43.49 -22.19 -19.00
CA ALA A 53 44.16 -22.15 -20.29
C ALA A 53 43.49 -23.12 -21.28
N ALA A 54 43.15 -24.34 -20.83
CA ALA A 54 42.45 -25.31 -21.67
C ALA A 54 41.09 -24.79 -22.18
N TYR A 55 40.31 -24.16 -21.31
CA TYR A 55 39.02 -23.54 -21.66
C TYR A 55 39.17 -22.43 -22.71
N LYS A 56 40.22 -21.59 -22.59
CA LYS A 56 40.52 -20.56 -23.61
C LYS A 56 40.91 -21.16 -24.95
N THR A 57 41.62 -22.29 -24.93
CA THR A 57 42.10 -22.95 -26.15
C THR A 57 41.01 -23.69 -26.91
N VAL A 58 40.04 -24.30 -26.20
CA VAL A 58 38.88 -24.93 -26.87
C VAL A 58 37.88 -23.89 -27.42
N GLY A 59 37.92 -22.63 -26.95
CA GLY A 59 37.14 -21.54 -27.53
C GLY A 59 35.62 -21.77 -27.45
N GLU A 60 34.97 -21.93 -28.60
CA GLU A 60 33.51 -22.08 -28.69
C GLU A 60 32.99 -23.49 -28.31
N GLY A 61 33.86 -24.42 -27.92
CA GLY A 61 33.48 -25.78 -27.51
C GLY A 61 34.56 -26.81 -27.88
N GLY A 62 34.54 -27.98 -27.26
CA GLY A 62 35.52 -29.03 -27.56
C GLY A 62 35.80 -30.00 -26.42
N THR A 63 36.90 -30.75 -26.53
CA THR A 63 37.30 -31.77 -25.56
C THR A 63 38.55 -31.36 -24.79
N VAL A 64 38.48 -31.37 -23.46
CA VAL A 64 39.61 -31.22 -22.55
C VAL A 64 39.97 -32.59 -21.96
N VAL A 65 41.17 -33.08 -22.28
CA VAL A 65 41.70 -34.36 -21.84
C VAL A 65 42.61 -34.16 -20.62
N VAL A 66 42.17 -34.60 -19.45
CA VAL A 66 42.99 -34.65 -18.23
C VAL A 66 43.96 -35.83 -18.35
N CYS A 67 45.22 -35.56 -18.69
CA CYS A 67 46.23 -36.58 -18.99
C CYS A 67 47.17 -36.90 -17.81
N GLY A 68 47.03 -36.21 -16.69
CA GLY A 68 47.76 -36.45 -15.44
C GLY A 68 47.01 -35.83 -14.25
N PRO A 69 47.57 -35.84 -13.02
CA PRO A 69 46.98 -35.14 -11.89
C PRO A 69 46.76 -33.65 -12.23
N LEU A 70 45.57 -33.14 -11.91
CA LEU A 70 45.22 -31.73 -12.09
C LEU A 70 44.56 -31.20 -10.82
N ASN A 71 45.23 -30.25 -10.15
CA ASN A 71 44.78 -29.70 -8.88
C ASN A 71 44.10 -28.33 -9.06
N LEU A 72 42.79 -28.28 -8.82
CA LEU A 72 42.01 -27.05 -8.81
C LEU A 72 41.89 -26.52 -7.37
N THR A 73 42.89 -25.73 -6.96
CA THR A 73 43.00 -25.19 -5.60
C THR A 73 42.50 -23.75 -5.49
N GLY A 74 41.63 -23.46 -4.52
CA GLY A 74 41.15 -22.11 -4.19
C GLY A 74 39.78 -22.14 -3.52
N ASN A 75 39.44 -21.11 -2.74
CA ASN A 75 38.14 -21.04 -2.04
C ASN A 75 36.94 -20.99 -3.01
N ALA A 76 37.12 -20.42 -4.21
CA ALA A 76 36.15 -20.42 -5.29
C ALA A 76 36.87 -20.27 -6.65
N LEU A 77 36.81 -21.30 -7.50
CA LEU A 77 37.33 -21.28 -8.87
C LEU A 77 36.21 -20.98 -9.85
N ARG A 78 36.42 -20.02 -10.77
CA ARG A 78 35.48 -19.73 -11.86
C ARG A 78 36.13 -20.05 -13.19
N LEU A 79 35.54 -20.98 -13.94
CA LEU A 79 36.02 -21.33 -15.27
C LEU A 79 35.65 -20.22 -16.29
N PRO A 80 36.48 -19.99 -17.31
CA PRO A 80 36.19 -19.00 -18.36
C PRO A 80 34.87 -19.29 -19.07
N LYS A 81 34.17 -18.23 -19.48
CA LYS A 81 32.93 -18.35 -20.26
C LYS A 81 33.20 -18.98 -21.63
N ASN A 82 32.38 -19.95 -22.02
CA ASN A 82 32.39 -20.57 -23.35
C ASN A 82 30.98 -20.60 -23.94
N SER A 83 30.87 -20.42 -25.27
CA SER A 83 29.59 -20.36 -25.99
C SER A 83 29.04 -21.72 -26.40
N GLY A 84 29.84 -22.79 -26.37
CA GLY A 84 29.40 -24.16 -26.63
C GLY A 84 30.01 -25.16 -25.65
N ALA A 85 29.56 -26.42 -25.77
CA ALA A 85 29.78 -27.43 -24.75
C ALA A 85 31.25 -27.87 -24.65
N VAL A 86 31.75 -28.02 -23.42
CA VAL A 86 33.09 -28.55 -23.14
C VAL A 86 32.99 -29.93 -22.53
N THR A 87 33.58 -30.94 -23.18
CA THR A 87 33.70 -32.29 -22.64
C THR A 87 35.03 -32.46 -21.92
N ILE A 88 34.99 -32.78 -20.63
CA ILE A 88 36.16 -33.07 -19.80
C ILE A 88 36.26 -34.58 -19.59
N THR A 89 37.35 -35.17 -20.05
CA THR A 89 37.57 -36.63 -20.03
C THR A 89 38.99 -36.98 -19.60
N SER A 90 39.22 -38.21 -19.12
CA SER A 90 40.56 -38.79 -19.00
C SER A 90 40.81 -39.93 -19.99
N VAL A 91 39.90 -40.12 -20.94
CA VAL A 91 40.00 -41.12 -22.01
C VAL A 91 39.87 -40.43 -23.36
N PHE A 92 40.90 -40.51 -24.17
CA PHE A 92 40.91 -39.95 -25.52
C PHE A 92 41.91 -40.69 -26.42
N GLY A 93 41.62 -40.80 -27.72
CA GLY A 93 42.55 -41.40 -28.69
C GLY A 93 42.93 -42.86 -28.42
N GLY A 94 42.09 -43.62 -27.73
CA GLY A 94 42.37 -45.01 -27.32
C GLY A 94 43.22 -45.15 -26.06
N VAL A 95 43.60 -44.04 -25.41
CA VAL A 95 44.39 -44.02 -24.16
C VAL A 95 43.47 -43.68 -22.99
N ASP A 96 43.64 -44.43 -21.90
CA ASP A 96 42.98 -44.21 -20.61
C ASP A 96 44.00 -43.66 -19.62
N TYR A 97 44.04 -42.34 -19.49
CA TYR A 97 45.00 -41.63 -18.65
C TYR A 97 44.68 -41.80 -17.16
N ALA A 98 43.45 -42.15 -16.78
CA ALA A 98 43.14 -42.46 -15.39
C ALA A 98 43.94 -43.68 -14.91
N LYS A 99 44.18 -44.69 -15.75
CA LYS A 99 45.10 -45.81 -15.43
C LYS A 99 46.55 -45.37 -15.23
N GLN A 100 46.92 -44.19 -15.73
CA GLN A 100 48.25 -43.59 -15.59
C GLN A 100 48.31 -42.54 -14.47
N GLY A 101 47.28 -42.45 -13.64
CA GLY A 101 47.23 -41.53 -12.50
C GLY A 101 46.54 -40.19 -12.76
N ALA A 102 45.89 -40.01 -13.92
CA ALA A 102 45.07 -38.83 -14.16
C ALA A 102 43.88 -38.76 -13.19
N VAL A 103 43.71 -37.61 -12.56
CA VAL A 103 42.64 -37.32 -11.60
C VAL A 103 42.41 -35.81 -11.55
N LEU A 104 41.15 -35.40 -11.53
CA LEU A 104 40.74 -34.02 -11.33
C LEU A 104 40.44 -33.78 -9.85
N ASN A 105 41.32 -33.06 -9.14
CA ASN A 105 41.15 -32.74 -7.74
C ASN A 105 40.44 -31.38 -7.58
N LEU A 106 39.26 -31.36 -6.96
CA LEU A 106 38.48 -30.15 -6.70
C LEU A 106 38.62 -29.74 -5.22
N GLY A 107 39.18 -28.54 -4.97
CA GLY A 107 39.52 -28.05 -3.63
C GLY A 107 38.65 -26.91 -3.09
N GLY A 108 37.39 -26.79 -3.53
CA GLY A 108 36.47 -25.71 -3.17
C GLY A 108 35.37 -25.49 -4.23
N TYR A 109 34.62 -24.40 -4.14
CA TYR A 109 33.52 -24.13 -5.08
C TYR A 109 34.02 -24.00 -6.52
N THR A 110 33.51 -24.82 -7.43
CA THR A 110 33.89 -24.79 -8.85
C THR A 110 32.72 -24.32 -9.69
N TYR A 111 32.80 -23.11 -10.25
CA TYR A 111 31.78 -22.54 -11.13
C TYR A 111 32.12 -22.82 -12.59
N LEU A 112 31.18 -23.46 -13.30
CA LEU A 112 31.29 -23.70 -14.74
C LEU A 112 31.14 -22.38 -15.51
N GLY A 113 31.76 -22.32 -16.68
CA GLY A 113 31.69 -21.16 -17.57
C GLY A 113 30.75 -21.33 -18.77
N GLY A 114 30.14 -22.50 -18.91
CA GLY A 114 29.25 -22.86 -20.02
C GLY A 114 28.79 -24.30 -19.88
N ASP A 115 28.09 -24.80 -20.89
CA ASP A 115 27.63 -26.19 -20.93
C ASP A 115 28.81 -27.15 -20.81
N THR A 116 28.70 -28.13 -19.93
CA THR A 116 29.83 -29.00 -19.57
C THR A 116 29.43 -30.46 -19.50
N VAL A 117 30.27 -31.34 -20.04
CA VAL A 117 30.14 -32.79 -19.94
C VAL A 117 31.36 -33.35 -19.21
N PHE A 118 31.17 -34.18 -18.19
CA PHE A 118 32.23 -35.01 -17.60
C PHE A 118 32.02 -36.45 -18.04
N GLU A 119 33.02 -37.06 -18.68
CA GLU A 119 32.92 -38.42 -19.21
C GLU A 119 34.20 -39.20 -18.89
N ASN A 120 34.10 -40.46 -18.48
CA ASN A 120 35.24 -41.37 -18.27
C ASN A 120 36.41 -40.72 -17.50
N ILE A 121 36.12 -40.16 -16.32
CA ILE A 121 37.09 -39.37 -15.54
C ILE A 121 37.01 -39.66 -14.04
N ARG A 122 38.16 -39.63 -13.37
CA ARG A 122 38.23 -39.64 -11.90
C ARG A 122 38.21 -38.22 -11.35
N ILE A 123 37.23 -37.93 -10.50
CA ILE A 123 37.11 -36.67 -9.77
C ILE A 123 37.34 -36.97 -8.29
N ASN A 124 38.15 -36.15 -7.63
CA ASN A 124 38.43 -36.29 -6.21
C ASN A 124 38.09 -35.00 -5.47
N ASP A 125 37.33 -35.10 -4.38
CA ASP A 125 37.17 -34.02 -3.43
C ASP A 125 38.45 -33.91 -2.59
N SER A 126 39.25 -32.87 -2.86
CA SER A 126 40.47 -32.58 -2.12
C SER A 126 40.25 -31.57 -0.99
N SER A 127 39.02 -31.09 -0.79
CA SER A 127 38.72 -30.06 0.20
C SER A 127 38.72 -30.61 1.64
N SER A 128 39.09 -29.74 2.59
CA SER A 128 38.86 -29.96 4.04
C SER A 128 37.54 -29.35 4.51
N PHE A 129 36.75 -28.81 3.59
CA PHE A 129 35.55 -28.03 3.85
C PHE A 129 34.33 -28.94 3.99
N TYR A 130 33.32 -28.50 4.76
CA TYR A 130 32.19 -29.33 5.15
C TYR A 130 31.23 -29.65 3.98
N PHE A 131 31.27 -28.91 2.86
CA PHE A 131 30.56 -29.24 1.59
C PHE A 131 31.23 -28.64 0.34
N ASN A 132 31.99 -29.44 -0.40
CA ASN A 132 32.48 -29.05 -1.73
C ASN A 132 31.33 -29.02 -2.76
N GLN A 133 31.35 -28.08 -3.72
CA GLN A 133 30.26 -27.90 -4.68
C GLN A 133 30.78 -27.71 -6.11
N LEU A 134 30.20 -28.49 -7.02
CA LEU A 134 30.26 -28.28 -8.45
C LEU A 134 29.04 -27.44 -8.86
N ILE A 135 29.26 -26.22 -9.31
CA ILE A 135 28.25 -25.18 -9.50
C ILE A 135 28.07 -24.93 -11.00
N CYS A 136 26.90 -25.26 -11.53
CA CYS A 136 26.63 -25.14 -12.96
C CYS A 136 26.45 -23.68 -13.39
N GLY A 137 25.98 -22.81 -12.48
CA GLY A 137 25.81 -21.38 -12.76
C GLY A 137 24.70 -21.10 -13.77
N GLY A 138 23.70 -21.98 -13.87
CA GLY A 138 22.63 -21.90 -14.87
C GLY A 138 22.96 -22.49 -16.24
N HIS A 139 24.04 -23.26 -16.38
CA HIS A 139 24.41 -23.97 -17.61
C HIS A 139 24.00 -25.44 -17.56
N ASN A 140 23.91 -26.09 -18.73
CA ASN A 140 23.68 -27.53 -18.78
C ASN A 140 24.90 -28.28 -18.23
N LEU A 141 24.66 -29.27 -17.39
CA LEU A 141 25.70 -30.16 -16.87
C LEU A 141 25.32 -31.60 -17.20
N THR A 142 26.22 -32.34 -17.82
CA THR A 142 26.10 -33.79 -17.96
C THR A 142 27.25 -34.48 -17.23
N ILE A 143 26.93 -35.24 -16.18
CA ILE A 143 27.80 -36.28 -15.63
C ILE A 143 27.53 -37.54 -16.44
N GLY A 144 28.37 -37.77 -17.43
CA GLY A 144 28.32 -38.89 -18.37
C GLY A 144 28.69 -40.24 -17.74
N ASN A 145 29.03 -41.21 -18.57
CA ASN A 145 29.39 -42.55 -18.10
C ASN A 145 30.84 -42.59 -17.59
N GLY A 146 31.15 -43.59 -16.77
CA GLY A 146 32.53 -43.84 -16.32
C GLY A 146 33.12 -42.74 -15.41
N VAL A 147 32.29 -41.84 -14.87
CA VAL A 147 32.72 -40.86 -13.88
C VAL A 147 32.78 -41.53 -12.51
N THR A 148 33.93 -41.43 -11.84
CA THR A 148 34.09 -41.97 -10.48
C THR A 148 34.52 -40.86 -9.53
N CYS A 149 33.88 -40.79 -8.37
CA CYS A 149 34.11 -39.75 -7.38
C CYS A 149 34.73 -40.33 -6.12
N THR A 150 35.88 -39.79 -5.72
CA THR A 150 36.52 -40.08 -4.42
C THR A 150 36.55 -38.83 -3.56
N LYS A 151 36.89 -39.01 -2.28
CA LYS A 151 37.08 -37.90 -1.34
C LYS A 151 38.25 -38.19 -0.42
N ASN A 152 39.01 -37.16 -0.07
CA ASN A 152 40.10 -37.28 0.90
C ASN A 152 39.57 -37.35 2.35
N SER A 153 38.53 -36.58 2.66
CA SER A 153 37.88 -36.53 3.97
C SER A 153 36.43 -36.03 3.85
N GLY A 154 35.67 -35.88 4.94
CA GLY A 154 34.35 -35.22 4.87
C GLY A 154 33.25 -35.96 4.09
N GLU A 155 32.47 -35.21 3.31
CA GLU A 155 31.36 -35.67 2.47
C GLU A 155 31.75 -35.76 0.99
N TYR A 156 30.89 -36.33 0.14
CA TYR A 156 31.11 -36.28 -1.32
C TYR A 156 30.76 -34.90 -1.88
N ILE A 157 31.10 -34.63 -3.14
CA ILE A 157 30.78 -33.37 -3.81
C ILE A 157 29.26 -33.23 -3.99
N THR A 158 28.75 -32.03 -3.80
CA THR A 158 27.36 -31.65 -4.14
C THR A 158 27.31 -31.05 -5.54
N ILE A 159 26.32 -31.44 -6.34
CA ILE A 159 26.00 -30.77 -7.60
C ILE A 159 24.99 -29.67 -7.32
N LEU A 160 25.28 -28.43 -7.74
CA LEU A 160 24.41 -27.27 -7.60
C LEU A 160 24.13 -26.69 -8.99
N GLY A 161 22.87 -26.65 -9.42
CA GLY A 161 22.46 -26.12 -10.73
C GLY A 161 22.65 -24.61 -10.84
N GLY A 162 22.06 -23.88 -9.90
CA GLY A 162 22.12 -22.42 -9.84
C GLY A 162 23.46 -21.90 -9.31
N MET A 163 23.42 -20.82 -8.55
CA MET A 163 24.57 -20.16 -7.94
C MET A 163 24.63 -20.36 -6.42
N TYR A 164 25.84 -20.29 -5.88
CA TYR A 164 26.08 -20.14 -4.44
C TYR A 164 26.17 -18.65 -4.08
N ILE A 165 25.17 -18.12 -3.35
CA ILE A 165 24.95 -16.69 -3.09
C ILE A 165 25.45 -16.32 -1.68
N ASN A 166 26.35 -15.32 -1.61
CA ASN A 166 26.86 -14.76 -0.36
C ASN A 166 26.61 -13.24 -0.26
N ALA A 167 26.27 -12.74 0.93
CA ALA A 167 25.77 -11.38 1.15
C ALA A 167 26.77 -10.26 0.80
N ASP A 168 28.07 -10.55 0.81
CA ASP A 168 29.10 -9.52 0.69
C ASP A 168 29.69 -9.37 -0.72
N THR A 169 29.30 -10.20 -1.69
CA THR A 169 30.08 -10.33 -2.95
C THR A 169 29.29 -10.36 -4.27
N MET A 170 27.95 -10.45 -4.28
CA MET A 170 27.17 -10.46 -5.53
C MET A 170 26.02 -9.44 -5.54
N LYS A 171 25.81 -8.78 -6.68
CA LYS A 171 24.74 -7.80 -6.92
C LYS A 171 23.55 -8.46 -7.60
N ALA A 172 22.39 -7.80 -7.55
CA ALA A 172 21.16 -8.29 -8.17
C ALA A 172 21.28 -8.63 -9.66
N ALA A 173 22.16 -7.93 -10.38
CA ALA A 173 22.42 -8.14 -11.81
C ALA A 173 23.26 -9.41 -12.11
N ASP A 174 23.93 -9.99 -11.12
CA ASP A 174 24.74 -11.20 -11.27
C ASP A 174 23.86 -12.48 -11.31
N VAL A 175 22.57 -12.35 -10.99
CA VAL A 175 21.56 -13.41 -11.06
C VAL A 175 20.71 -13.18 -12.30
N SER A 176 21.11 -13.73 -13.44
CA SER A 176 20.35 -13.67 -14.70
C SER A 176 20.11 -15.07 -15.30
N PHE A 177 18.82 -15.38 -15.43
CA PHE A 177 18.04 -16.29 -16.29
C PHE A 177 18.72 -17.33 -17.18
N TYR A 178 18.39 -18.62 -17.04
CA TYR A 178 18.49 -19.67 -18.09
C TYR A 178 17.58 -20.88 -17.79
N ASP A 179 17.08 -21.53 -18.84
CA ASP A 179 16.59 -22.91 -18.78
C ASP A 179 17.81 -23.85 -18.86
N TYR A 180 17.91 -24.82 -17.97
CA TYR A 180 19.03 -25.77 -17.99
C TYR A 180 18.66 -27.15 -17.47
N THR A 181 19.46 -28.12 -17.88
CA THR A 181 19.32 -29.52 -17.50
C THR A 181 20.61 -30.01 -16.83
N ILE A 182 20.44 -30.64 -15.67
CA ILE A 182 21.47 -31.43 -15.00
C ILE A 182 21.18 -32.91 -15.29
N THR A 183 22.07 -33.58 -16.02
CA THR A 183 21.98 -35.01 -16.29
C THR A 183 23.05 -35.76 -15.49
N VAL A 184 22.66 -36.80 -14.74
CA VAL A 184 23.58 -37.63 -13.96
C VAL A 184 23.43 -39.11 -14.33
N ASN A 185 24.46 -39.67 -14.96
CA ASN A 185 24.50 -41.08 -15.39
C ASN A 185 25.39 -41.95 -14.49
N SER A 186 26.39 -41.38 -13.81
CA SER A 186 27.34 -42.13 -12.98
C SER A 186 27.96 -41.29 -11.84
N GLY A 187 28.89 -41.87 -11.09
CA GLY A 187 29.58 -41.21 -9.97
C GLY A 187 28.94 -41.43 -8.59
N THR A 188 29.62 -40.92 -7.56
CA THR A 188 29.14 -40.92 -6.17
C THR A 188 29.10 -39.50 -5.64
N TRP A 189 27.92 -39.04 -5.25
CA TRP A 189 27.64 -37.63 -4.94
C TRP A 189 26.98 -37.51 -3.56
N TYR A 190 27.09 -36.34 -2.95
CA TYR A 190 26.36 -36.06 -1.70
C TYR A 190 24.89 -35.73 -1.95
N GLY A 191 24.62 -34.99 -3.03
CA GLY A 191 23.27 -34.60 -3.43
C GLY A 191 23.28 -33.77 -4.71
N VAL A 192 22.09 -33.54 -5.25
CA VAL A 192 21.85 -32.67 -6.41
C VAL A 192 20.80 -31.64 -6.03
N TYR A 193 21.17 -30.37 -6.10
CA TYR A 193 20.29 -29.24 -5.82
C TYR A 193 20.10 -28.46 -7.11
N GLY A 194 18.89 -28.51 -7.65
CA GLY A 194 18.63 -28.01 -8.99
C GLY A 194 18.80 -26.50 -9.10
N SER A 195 18.80 -25.74 -8.01
CA SER A 195 18.90 -24.28 -8.10
C SER A 195 19.65 -23.60 -6.95
N ASN A 196 19.65 -22.26 -6.91
CA ASN A 196 20.48 -21.40 -6.07
C ASN A 196 20.53 -21.82 -4.59
N LYS A 197 21.70 -21.68 -3.97
CA LYS A 197 21.93 -21.88 -2.54
C LYS A 197 22.45 -20.60 -1.88
N ARG A 198 21.84 -20.13 -0.79
CA ARG A 198 22.25 -18.91 -0.06
C ARG A 198 23.05 -19.21 1.21
N THR A 199 24.01 -18.35 1.57
CA THR A 199 24.83 -18.45 2.81
C THR A 199 24.30 -17.62 3.97
N SER A 200 23.52 -16.57 3.69
CA SER A 200 22.97 -15.68 4.68
C SER A 200 21.48 -15.44 4.45
N ASN A 201 20.86 -14.96 5.51
CA ASN A 201 19.45 -14.72 5.61
C ASN A 201 18.98 -13.43 4.91
N GLU A 202 19.89 -12.58 4.41
CA GLU A 202 19.59 -11.23 3.90
C GLU A 202 19.51 -11.14 2.36
N SER A 203 19.81 -12.24 1.66
CA SER A 203 19.89 -12.27 0.19
C SER A 203 18.60 -12.82 -0.43
N ALA A 204 17.60 -11.97 -0.61
CA ALA A 204 16.46 -12.27 -1.49
C ALA A 204 16.87 -11.99 -2.94
N MET A 205 17.51 -12.96 -3.58
CA MET A 205 17.80 -12.92 -5.01
C MET A 205 17.31 -14.22 -5.63
N GLY A 206 16.20 -14.15 -6.36
CA GLY A 206 15.64 -15.28 -7.08
C GLY A 206 16.28 -15.51 -8.44
N ALA A 207 16.29 -16.76 -8.88
CA ALA A 207 16.51 -17.12 -10.28
C ALA A 207 15.16 -17.21 -11.00
N THR A 208 15.16 -17.02 -12.31
CA THR A 208 14.01 -17.22 -13.20
C THR A 208 14.41 -18.14 -14.34
N GLY A 209 13.67 -19.22 -14.61
CA GLY A 209 13.95 -20.19 -15.67
C GLY A 209 13.56 -21.62 -15.29
N ASN A 210 13.36 -22.47 -16.30
CA ASN A 210 12.97 -23.86 -16.12
C ASN A 210 14.18 -24.74 -15.76
N VAL A 211 14.05 -25.55 -14.71
CA VAL A 211 15.12 -26.43 -14.24
C VAL A 211 14.73 -27.88 -14.45
N SER A 212 15.58 -28.64 -15.14
CA SER A 212 15.43 -30.09 -15.27
C SER A 212 16.59 -30.83 -14.60
N ILE A 213 16.29 -31.85 -13.81
CA ILE A 213 17.26 -32.82 -13.31
C ILE A 213 16.87 -34.19 -13.85
N ILE A 214 17.79 -34.86 -14.54
CA ILE A 214 17.60 -36.21 -15.07
C ILE A 214 18.68 -37.11 -14.46
N ILE A 215 18.27 -38.12 -13.69
CA ILE A 215 19.17 -39.07 -13.03
C ILE A 215 18.95 -40.46 -13.63
N ASN A 216 19.91 -40.92 -14.44
CA ASN A 216 19.88 -42.26 -15.04
C ASN A 216 20.71 -43.27 -14.22
N GLY A 217 21.60 -42.80 -13.35
CA GLY A 217 22.47 -43.65 -12.54
C GLY A 217 23.31 -42.86 -11.52
N GLY A 218 24.27 -43.56 -10.90
CA GLY A 218 25.10 -43.01 -9.83
C GLY A 218 24.61 -43.38 -8.43
N SER A 219 25.35 -42.94 -7.41
CA SER A 219 25.02 -43.17 -6.00
C SER A 219 25.01 -41.86 -5.22
N PHE A 220 23.96 -41.64 -4.42
CA PHE A 220 23.76 -40.42 -3.64
C PHE A 220 23.73 -40.75 -2.15
N THR A 221 24.77 -40.33 -1.42
CA THR A 221 24.94 -40.71 -0.02
C THR A 221 25.77 -39.69 0.77
N GLY A 222 25.40 -39.52 2.04
CA GLY A 222 26.20 -38.84 3.06
C GLY A 222 26.66 -39.83 4.14
N LYS A 223 27.47 -39.37 5.10
CA LYS A 223 27.71 -40.13 6.33
C LYS A 223 26.45 -40.17 7.19
N THR A 224 26.29 -41.21 8.01
CA THR A 224 25.09 -41.44 8.84
C THR A 224 24.63 -40.22 9.64
N ALA A 225 25.56 -39.45 10.22
CA ALA A 225 25.22 -38.25 11.01
C ALA A 225 24.61 -37.11 10.19
N ASN A 226 24.87 -37.06 8.88
CA ASN A 226 24.46 -35.99 7.96
C ASN A 226 23.56 -36.53 6.83
N GLN A 227 23.11 -37.78 6.93
CA GLN A 227 22.43 -38.47 5.85
C GLN A 227 21.07 -37.84 5.49
N ALA A 228 20.45 -37.15 6.44
CA ALA A 228 19.23 -36.37 6.21
C ALA A 228 19.48 -35.05 5.45
N ASP A 229 20.71 -34.55 5.43
CA ASP A 229 21.11 -33.35 4.69
C ASP A 229 21.67 -33.67 3.29
N ALA A 230 22.06 -34.93 3.03
CA ALA A 230 22.21 -35.46 1.67
C ALA A 230 20.80 -35.57 1.08
N MET A 231 20.51 -34.99 -0.08
CA MET A 231 19.17 -35.03 -0.68
C MET A 231 19.21 -34.81 -2.20
N ILE A 232 18.11 -35.17 -2.85
CA ILE A 232 17.78 -34.68 -4.19
C ILE A 232 16.71 -33.61 -4.02
N ALA A 233 16.95 -32.41 -4.54
CA ALA A 233 15.97 -31.34 -4.54
C ALA A 233 15.98 -30.65 -5.92
N VAL A 234 14.84 -30.64 -6.61
CA VAL A 234 14.75 -29.97 -7.92
C VAL A 234 14.81 -28.45 -7.78
N GLY A 235 14.23 -27.91 -6.71
CA GLY A 235 14.49 -26.56 -6.21
C GLY A 235 15.74 -26.48 -5.32
N GLY A 236 16.36 -25.30 -5.29
CA GLY A 236 17.40 -24.92 -4.32
C GLY A 236 16.87 -24.30 -3.01
N PHE A 237 17.73 -23.54 -2.34
CA PHE A 237 17.54 -22.98 -0.98
C PHE A 237 17.12 -21.49 -1.02
N ALA A 238 16.48 -21.05 -2.11
CA ALA A 238 16.12 -19.66 -2.39
C ALA A 238 14.70 -19.55 -3.01
N SER A 239 14.19 -18.33 -3.20
CA SER A 239 12.90 -18.06 -3.84
C SER A 239 13.04 -17.91 -5.35
N GLN A 240 12.18 -18.50 -6.18
CA GLN A 240 12.44 -18.63 -7.62
C GLN A 240 11.17 -18.67 -8.48
N ASP A 241 11.32 -18.47 -9.79
CA ASP A 241 10.24 -18.41 -10.80
C ASP A 241 10.58 -19.35 -11.98
N GLY A 242 9.64 -20.18 -12.45
CA GLY A 242 9.84 -21.17 -13.53
C GLY A 242 9.42 -22.61 -13.19
N ASP A 243 9.37 -23.50 -14.17
CA ASP A 243 8.95 -24.90 -13.97
C ASP A 243 10.14 -25.80 -13.60
N TYR A 244 9.91 -26.75 -12.69
CA TYR A 244 10.92 -27.64 -12.15
C TYR A 244 10.58 -29.09 -12.44
N TYR A 245 11.48 -29.78 -13.14
CA TYR A 245 11.31 -31.17 -13.53
C TYR A 245 12.42 -32.04 -12.95
N LEU A 246 12.05 -33.10 -12.24
CA LEU A 246 12.97 -34.15 -11.79
C LEU A 246 12.53 -35.48 -12.39
N GLU A 247 13.43 -36.15 -13.09
CA GLU A 247 13.26 -37.52 -13.57
C GLU A 247 14.35 -38.44 -13.03
N ILE A 248 13.95 -39.53 -12.40
CA ILE A 248 14.86 -40.56 -11.89
C ILE A 248 14.57 -41.87 -12.62
N ASN A 249 15.47 -42.31 -13.47
CA ASN A 249 15.39 -43.56 -14.22
C ASN A 249 16.21 -44.69 -13.59
N GLY A 250 17.20 -44.37 -12.74
CA GLY A 250 18.08 -45.33 -12.11
C GLY A 250 19.04 -44.71 -11.09
N GLY A 251 19.83 -45.54 -10.41
CA GLY A 251 20.79 -45.13 -9.38
C GLY A 251 20.46 -45.68 -7.99
N ILE A 252 21.33 -45.38 -7.01
CA ILE A 252 21.19 -45.79 -5.61
C ILE A 252 21.08 -44.53 -4.74
N PHE A 253 19.97 -44.37 -4.02
CA PHE A 253 19.65 -43.17 -3.25
C PHE A 253 19.54 -43.50 -1.77
N SER A 254 20.55 -43.13 -0.99
CA SER A 254 20.52 -43.25 0.47
C SER A 254 20.16 -41.91 1.13
N CYS A 255 19.24 -41.17 0.52
CA CYS A 255 18.83 -39.82 0.89
C CYS A 255 17.35 -39.55 0.54
N PRO A 256 16.69 -38.56 1.17
CA PRO A 256 15.35 -38.11 0.80
C PRO A 256 15.28 -37.37 -0.54
N ILE A 257 14.07 -37.31 -1.12
CA ILE A 257 13.75 -36.56 -2.32
C ILE A 257 12.75 -35.45 -1.98
N TYR A 258 13.09 -34.22 -2.36
CA TYR A 258 12.25 -33.05 -2.16
C TYR A 258 11.94 -32.33 -3.48
N GLY A 259 10.77 -31.71 -3.56
CA GLY A 259 10.52 -30.66 -4.56
C GLY A 259 11.43 -29.46 -4.30
N ILE A 260 11.42 -28.94 -3.08
CA ILE A 260 12.15 -27.74 -2.67
C ILE A 260 12.96 -28.00 -1.41
N ALA A 261 14.22 -27.56 -1.42
CA ALA A 261 15.09 -27.59 -0.24
C ALA A 261 14.77 -26.46 0.75
N ARG A 262 15.14 -26.66 2.02
CA ARG A 262 14.90 -25.68 3.10
C ARG A 262 15.72 -24.40 2.87
N PRO A 263 15.23 -23.22 3.25
CA PRO A 263 16.00 -21.99 3.17
C PRO A 263 17.19 -21.93 4.14
N GLY A 264 18.42 -22.06 3.63
CA GLY A 264 19.68 -21.79 4.36
C GLY A 264 19.92 -22.62 5.63
N ASN A 265 21.00 -22.31 6.37
CA ASN A 265 21.45 -23.08 7.54
C ASN A 265 20.70 -22.73 8.86
N ASN A 266 19.91 -21.66 8.90
CA ASN A 266 19.15 -21.21 10.08
C ASN A 266 17.69 -20.92 9.68
N SER A 267 16.91 -21.98 9.43
CA SER A 267 15.53 -21.95 8.91
C SER A 267 14.48 -21.45 9.91
N SER A 268 14.93 -20.85 11.02
CA SER A 268 14.30 -19.72 11.69
C SER A 268 13.48 -18.81 10.79
N ARG A 269 14.19 -18.19 9.83
CA ARG A 269 13.98 -16.76 9.62
C ARG A 269 13.32 -16.29 8.32
N TYR A 270 13.24 -17.14 7.29
CA TYR A 270 12.86 -16.73 5.94
C TYR A 270 12.32 -17.92 5.14
N THR A 271 11.36 -17.69 4.25
CA THR A 271 10.69 -18.71 3.44
C THR A 271 11.40 -18.92 2.08
N ALA A 272 11.56 -20.16 1.60
CA ALA A 272 11.88 -20.49 0.21
C ALA A 272 10.59 -20.76 -0.55
N TYR A 273 10.29 -20.03 -1.62
CA TYR A 273 9.04 -20.18 -2.37
C TYR A 273 9.29 -20.27 -3.87
N TYR A 274 8.48 -21.07 -4.55
CA TYR A 274 8.67 -21.35 -5.98
C TYR A 274 7.40 -21.01 -6.76
N GLU A 275 7.55 -20.08 -7.68
CA GLU A 275 6.53 -19.56 -8.57
C GLU A 275 6.59 -20.31 -9.91
N GLY A 276 6.07 -21.55 -9.93
CA GLY A 276 5.97 -22.40 -11.12
C GLY A 276 5.63 -23.85 -10.77
N ASP A 277 5.40 -24.69 -11.77
CA ASP A 277 4.99 -26.06 -11.57
C ASP A 277 6.19 -26.95 -11.21
N VAL A 278 6.01 -27.84 -10.24
CA VAL A 278 7.03 -28.82 -9.82
C VAL A 278 6.55 -30.21 -10.19
N ARG A 279 7.27 -30.89 -11.09
CA ARG A 279 6.99 -32.25 -11.52
C ARG A 279 8.14 -33.19 -11.17
N ILE A 280 7.83 -34.25 -10.42
CA ILE A 280 8.77 -35.31 -10.06
C ILE A 280 8.28 -36.63 -10.66
N VAL A 281 9.15 -37.31 -11.39
CA VAL A 281 8.91 -38.61 -12.01
C VAL A 281 10.00 -39.57 -11.59
N ILE A 282 9.62 -40.69 -10.97
CA ILE A 282 10.53 -41.74 -10.53
C ILE A 282 10.17 -43.01 -11.29
N ARG A 283 11.00 -43.37 -12.28
CA ARG A 283 10.85 -44.52 -13.18
C ARG A 283 11.68 -45.75 -12.79
N GLY A 284 12.66 -45.59 -11.90
CA GLY A 284 13.57 -46.67 -11.51
C GLY A 284 14.59 -46.26 -10.46
N GLY A 285 15.44 -47.21 -10.04
CA GLY A 285 16.46 -47.01 -9.01
C GLY A 285 16.14 -47.70 -7.68
N GLU A 286 17.15 -47.74 -6.81
CA GLU A 286 17.09 -48.32 -5.47
C GLU A 286 17.09 -47.19 -4.43
N LEU A 287 15.97 -46.97 -3.75
CA LEU A 287 15.77 -45.85 -2.84
C LEU A 287 15.69 -46.34 -1.40
N HIS A 288 16.75 -46.04 -0.65
CA HIS A 288 16.85 -46.30 0.79
C HIS A 288 16.44 -45.08 1.63
N GLY A 289 16.07 -43.98 0.98
CA GLY A 289 15.55 -42.78 1.63
C GLY A 289 14.16 -42.98 2.24
N ALA A 290 13.90 -42.30 3.36
CA ALA A 290 12.65 -42.47 4.10
C ALA A 290 11.47 -41.63 3.58
N THR A 291 11.69 -40.61 2.74
CA THR A 291 10.68 -39.57 2.45
C THR A 291 10.75 -39.06 1.01
N VAL A 292 9.57 -38.88 0.40
CA VAL A 292 9.34 -38.05 -0.78
C VAL A 292 8.35 -36.94 -0.41
N SER A 293 8.73 -35.67 -0.58
CA SER A 293 7.89 -34.53 -0.14
C SER A 293 8.03 -33.32 -1.08
N THR A 294 7.00 -32.47 -1.17
CA THR A 294 7.08 -31.17 -1.87
C THR A 294 8.13 -30.25 -1.28
N VAL A 295 8.19 -30.15 0.05
CA VAL A 295 9.11 -29.25 0.76
C VAL A 295 9.91 -30.00 1.82
N GLN A 296 11.17 -29.60 2.01
CA GLN A 296 12.00 -30.08 3.12
C GLN A 296 11.58 -29.47 4.47
N SER A 297 11.04 -28.24 4.48
CA SER A 297 10.58 -27.54 5.69
C SER A 297 9.23 -26.89 5.47
N GLU A 298 8.20 -27.39 6.16
CA GLU A 298 6.83 -26.85 6.06
C GLU A 298 6.70 -25.44 6.64
N ALA A 299 7.49 -25.12 7.68
CA ALA A 299 7.50 -23.81 8.34
C ALA A 299 8.09 -22.69 7.46
N ALA A 300 8.87 -23.06 6.45
CA ALA A 300 9.70 -22.10 5.73
C ALA A 300 9.69 -22.35 4.21
N SER A 301 8.74 -23.10 3.65
CA SER A 301 8.68 -23.29 2.19
C SER A 301 7.25 -23.48 1.66
N TYR A 302 7.02 -23.09 0.40
CA TYR A 302 5.78 -23.40 -0.35
C TYR A 302 5.99 -23.43 -1.87
N ILE A 303 5.12 -24.15 -2.58
CA ILE A 303 4.99 -24.15 -4.05
C ILE A 303 3.76 -23.32 -4.40
N SER A 304 3.90 -22.30 -5.24
CA SER A 304 2.76 -21.50 -5.72
C SER A 304 2.02 -22.17 -6.88
N GLY A 305 2.75 -22.85 -7.77
CA GLY A 305 2.19 -23.60 -8.91
C GLY A 305 1.66 -25.00 -8.54
N ASN A 306 1.47 -25.84 -9.55
CA ASN A 306 1.07 -27.23 -9.38
C ASN A 306 2.24 -28.09 -8.90
N TYR A 307 1.91 -29.17 -8.19
CA TYR A 307 2.83 -30.24 -7.88
C TYR A 307 2.34 -31.54 -8.51
N ALA A 308 3.19 -32.25 -9.24
CA ALA A 308 2.87 -33.55 -9.82
C ALA A 308 3.94 -34.57 -9.44
N LEU A 309 3.54 -35.66 -8.79
CA LEU A 309 4.40 -36.78 -8.45
C LEU A 309 3.97 -38.05 -9.18
N GLU A 310 4.89 -38.70 -9.88
CA GLU A 310 4.72 -40.00 -10.51
C GLU A 310 5.80 -40.97 -10.00
N ILE A 311 5.41 -42.12 -9.45
CA ILE A 311 6.31 -43.20 -9.05
C ILE A 311 5.87 -44.49 -9.75
N ALA A 312 6.69 -44.98 -10.66
CA ALA A 312 6.46 -46.20 -11.43
C ALA A 312 7.78 -46.97 -11.61
N GLY A 313 7.94 -48.19 -11.08
CA GLY A 313 9.13 -49.00 -11.32
C GLY A 313 10.34 -48.78 -10.38
N ALA A 314 10.21 -47.96 -9.35
CA ALA A 314 11.24 -47.81 -8.31
C ALA A 314 11.09 -48.81 -7.14
N ASP A 315 12.23 -49.20 -6.56
CA ASP A 315 12.27 -50.03 -5.35
C ASP A 315 12.63 -49.20 -4.12
N PHE A 316 11.66 -49.04 -3.21
CA PHE A 316 11.85 -48.33 -1.95
C PHE A 316 11.95 -49.30 -0.79
N THR A 317 13.12 -49.37 -0.14
CA THR A 317 13.33 -50.27 1.01
C THR A 317 12.97 -49.62 2.36
N ALA A 318 12.97 -48.29 2.44
CA ALA A 318 12.76 -47.54 3.69
C ALA A 318 11.65 -46.47 3.64
N LEU A 319 10.82 -46.44 2.58
CA LEU A 319 9.81 -45.38 2.40
C LEU A 319 8.77 -45.36 3.54
N THR A 320 8.72 -44.23 4.23
CA THR A 320 7.81 -43.99 5.36
C THR A 320 6.59 -43.18 4.94
N SER A 321 6.77 -42.16 4.09
CA SER A 321 5.68 -41.26 3.67
C SER A 321 5.93 -40.58 2.32
N ILE A 322 4.82 -40.31 1.63
CA ILE A 322 4.72 -39.48 0.43
C ILE A 322 3.81 -38.31 0.78
N LYS A 323 4.33 -37.08 0.69
CA LYS A 323 3.66 -35.87 1.19
C LYS A 323 3.64 -34.75 0.16
N ALA A 324 2.67 -33.86 0.25
CA ALA A 324 2.63 -32.62 -0.55
C ALA A 324 2.18 -31.38 0.24
N PRO A 325 2.73 -31.12 1.43
CA PRO A 325 2.36 -29.96 2.21
C PRO A 325 2.76 -28.67 1.48
N ARG A 326 2.03 -27.58 1.77
CA ARG A 326 2.37 -26.22 1.32
C ARG A 326 2.38 -26.05 -0.21
N VAL A 327 1.49 -26.75 -0.93
CA VAL A 327 1.18 -26.48 -2.34
C VAL A 327 -0.03 -25.55 -2.41
N ARG A 328 0.11 -24.40 -3.08
CA ARG A 328 -0.99 -23.45 -3.29
C ARG A 328 -1.79 -23.76 -4.56
N GLY A 329 -1.13 -24.29 -5.61
CA GLY A 329 -1.76 -24.78 -6.83
C GLY A 329 -2.34 -26.20 -6.69
N THR A 330 -2.37 -26.96 -7.78
CA THR A 330 -2.92 -28.33 -7.78
C THR A 330 -1.87 -29.36 -7.41
N ALA A 331 -2.11 -30.20 -6.41
CA ALA A 331 -1.22 -31.32 -6.05
C ALA A 331 -1.73 -32.67 -6.59
N THR A 332 -0.96 -33.39 -7.41
CA THR A 332 -1.37 -34.69 -7.99
C THR A 332 -0.35 -35.78 -7.71
N CYS A 333 -0.83 -37.01 -7.51
CA CYS A 333 0.02 -38.16 -7.18
C CYS A 333 -0.38 -39.42 -7.93
N LYS A 334 0.58 -40.05 -8.61
CA LYS A 334 0.44 -41.35 -9.26
C LYS A 334 1.49 -42.30 -8.69
N VAL A 335 1.05 -43.35 -8.03
CA VAL A 335 1.95 -44.32 -7.39
C VAL A 335 1.45 -45.74 -7.61
N GLU A 336 2.36 -46.70 -7.65
CA GLU A 336 2.02 -48.13 -7.64
C GLU A 336 1.26 -48.51 -6.37
N ASP A 337 0.32 -49.46 -6.46
CA ASP A 337 -0.58 -49.87 -5.37
C ASP A 337 0.15 -50.22 -4.06
N LYS A 338 1.34 -50.83 -4.15
CA LYS A 338 2.18 -51.19 -2.98
C LYS A 338 2.60 -49.98 -2.13
N TYR A 339 2.58 -48.77 -2.69
CA TYR A 339 2.93 -47.53 -1.99
C TYR A 339 1.71 -46.68 -1.61
N ALA A 340 0.50 -47.05 -2.02
CA ALA A 340 -0.72 -46.25 -1.78
C ALA A 340 -0.93 -45.91 -0.28
N GLN A 341 -0.61 -46.84 0.63
CA GLN A 341 -0.73 -46.64 2.08
C GLN A 341 0.30 -45.66 2.67
N LYS A 342 1.29 -45.21 1.88
CA LYS A 342 2.30 -44.24 2.29
C LYS A 342 1.93 -42.81 1.92
N VAL A 343 0.87 -42.61 1.13
CA VAL A 343 0.41 -41.29 0.66
C VAL A 343 -0.40 -40.59 1.74
N VAL A 344 -0.01 -39.35 2.07
CA VAL A 344 -0.80 -38.46 2.93
C VAL A 344 -1.88 -37.79 2.08
N ALA A 345 -3.06 -38.42 2.02
CA ALA A 345 -4.17 -38.02 1.15
C ALA A 345 -4.57 -36.54 1.23
N ALA A 346 -4.57 -35.99 2.45
CA ALA A 346 -5.00 -34.62 2.71
C ALA A 346 -4.12 -33.57 2.01
N ASP A 347 -2.92 -33.95 1.57
CA ASP A 347 -1.99 -33.08 0.88
C ASP A 347 -2.19 -33.07 -0.65
N PHE A 348 -2.99 -33.98 -1.21
CA PHE A 348 -3.12 -34.17 -2.66
C PHE A 348 -4.54 -33.93 -3.17
N ASP A 349 -4.62 -33.21 -4.28
CA ASP A 349 -5.85 -32.85 -4.97
C ASP A 349 -6.37 -33.97 -5.88
N SER A 350 -5.51 -34.87 -6.35
CA SER A 350 -5.94 -36.12 -6.98
C SER A 350 -4.89 -37.22 -6.81
N THR A 351 -5.38 -38.46 -6.66
CA THR A 351 -4.53 -39.66 -6.64
C THR A 351 -5.13 -40.76 -7.51
N ASP A 352 -4.33 -41.51 -8.26
CA ASP A 352 -4.80 -42.69 -9.00
C ASP A 352 -5.09 -43.90 -8.07
N SER A 353 -4.82 -43.77 -6.76
CA SER A 353 -5.16 -44.77 -5.73
C SER A 353 -6.66 -44.73 -5.39
N ALA A 354 -7.33 -45.89 -5.47
CA ALA A 354 -8.78 -46.02 -5.26
C ALA A 354 -9.28 -45.73 -3.82
N ALA A 355 -8.41 -45.35 -2.88
CA ALA A 355 -8.72 -45.32 -1.45
C ALA A 355 -8.91 -43.92 -0.83
N LEU A 356 -8.72 -42.81 -1.55
CA LEU A 356 -8.62 -41.46 -0.95
C LEU A 356 -9.39 -40.40 -1.77
N PRO A 357 -10.13 -39.46 -1.14
CA PRO A 357 -10.92 -38.47 -1.86
C PRO A 357 -10.05 -37.35 -2.47
N ALA A 358 -10.26 -37.07 -3.76
CA ALA A 358 -9.65 -35.97 -4.50
C ALA A 358 -10.29 -34.60 -4.16
N LYS A 359 -9.52 -33.51 -4.19
CA LYS A 359 -10.04 -32.13 -4.20
C LYS A 359 -10.78 -31.85 -5.51
N ALA A 360 -11.71 -30.90 -5.47
CA ALA A 360 -12.52 -30.52 -6.63
C ALA A 360 -11.65 -30.03 -7.80
N GLN A 361 -11.86 -30.60 -8.99
CA GLN A 361 -11.17 -30.25 -10.23
C GLN A 361 -11.91 -29.12 -10.97
N MET A 362 -11.18 -28.23 -11.64
CA MET A 362 -11.79 -27.18 -12.46
C MET A 362 -12.58 -27.79 -13.64
N PRO A 363 -13.88 -27.47 -13.79
CA PRO A 363 -14.68 -27.98 -14.90
C PRO A 363 -14.24 -27.36 -16.23
N ASP A 364 -14.47 -28.08 -17.33
CA ASP A 364 -14.26 -27.60 -18.71
C ASP A 364 -15.50 -26.86 -19.22
N VAL A 365 -15.63 -25.59 -18.84
CA VAL A 365 -16.76 -24.74 -19.25
C VAL A 365 -16.45 -24.14 -20.62
N LYS A 366 -17.36 -24.32 -21.58
CA LYS A 366 -17.20 -23.83 -22.95
C LYS A 366 -17.57 -22.35 -23.09
N ALA A 367 -16.83 -21.64 -23.92
CA ALA A 367 -17.14 -20.26 -24.28
C ALA A 367 -18.46 -20.19 -25.07
N ALA A 368 -19.26 -19.18 -24.77
CA ALA A 368 -20.39 -18.75 -25.60
C ALA A 368 -19.94 -17.65 -26.57
N ASP A 369 -20.80 -17.25 -27.51
CA ASP A 369 -20.51 -16.16 -28.44
C ASP A 369 -20.16 -14.86 -27.68
N GLY A 370 -19.03 -14.23 -28.04
CA GLY A 370 -18.54 -13.02 -27.39
C GLY A 370 -17.88 -13.23 -26.02
N VAL A 371 -17.58 -14.48 -25.65
CA VAL A 371 -16.89 -14.85 -24.40
C VAL A 371 -15.57 -15.54 -24.73
N VAL A 372 -14.51 -15.23 -23.98
CA VAL A 372 -13.23 -15.95 -24.02
C VAL A 372 -12.70 -16.18 -22.61
N PHE A 373 -11.92 -17.25 -22.42
CA PHE A 373 -11.27 -17.55 -21.14
C PHE A 373 -9.81 -17.11 -21.11
N ALA A 374 -9.33 -16.64 -19.95
CA ALA A 374 -7.94 -16.28 -19.67
C ALA A 374 -7.49 -16.83 -18.30
N GLY A 375 -6.17 -16.95 -18.08
CA GLY A 375 -5.61 -17.63 -16.91
C GLY A 375 -5.15 -19.07 -17.19
N GLY A 376 -4.83 -19.37 -18.46
CA GLY A 376 -4.21 -20.64 -18.85
C GLY A 376 -2.70 -20.61 -18.62
N GLN A 377 -2.11 -21.72 -18.17
CA GLN A 377 -0.66 -21.85 -17.96
C GLN A 377 0.13 -21.88 -19.28
N THR A 378 -0.51 -22.32 -20.36
CA THR A 378 0.03 -22.32 -21.74
C THR A 378 -0.91 -21.55 -22.66
N ALA A 379 -0.39 -21.02 -23.78
CA ALA A 379 -1.17 -20.26 -24.76
C ALA A 379 -2.31 -21.09 -25.41
N GLY A 380 -3.49 -21.06 -24.78
CA GLY A 380 -4.72 -21.61 -25.33
C GLY A 380 -5.39 -20.70 -26.36
N ASP A 381 -6.54 -21.15 -26.88
CA ASP A 381 -7.35 -20.44 -27.89
C ASP A 381 -8.54 -19.66 -27.28
N GLY A 382 -8.71 -19.72 -25.96
CA GLY A 382 -9.78 -19.06 -25.21
C GLY A 382 -11.15 -19.75 -25.30
N SER A 383 -11.27 -20.88 -26.01
CA SER A 383 -12.57 -21.52 -26.28
C SER A 383 -13.22 -22.21 -25.08
N SER A 384 -12.49 -22.36 -23.97
CA SER A 384 -12.99 -22.94 -22.72
C SER A 384 -12.05 -22.67 -21.54
N SER A 385 -12.49 -22.90 -20.30
CA SER A 385 -11.66 -22.79 -19.09
C SER A 385 -10.40 -23.68 -19.12
N LYS A 386 -10.43 -24.81 -19.83
CA LYS A 386 -9.23 -25.68 -20.03
C LYS A 386 -8.37 -25.31 -21.23
N LYS A 387 -8.82 -24.36 -22.06
CA LYS A 387 -8.08 -23.83 -23.22
C LYS A 387 -7.93 -22.31 -23.12
N ALA A 388 -7.85 -21.78 -21.92
CA ALA A 388 -7.79 -20.36 -21.66
C ALA A 388 -6.51 -19.72 -22.25
N PHE A 389 -6.60 -18.44 -22.63
CA PHE A 389 -5.43 -17.64 -22.98
C PHE A 389 -4.50 -17.46 -21.77
N ASP A 390 -3.21 -17.34 -22.06
CA ASP A 390 -2.14 -17.09 -21.09
C ASP A 390 -2.03 -15.63 -20.63
N SER A 391 -2.69 -14.71 -21.32
CA SER A 391 -2.64 -13.28 -21.00
C SER A 391 -3.97 -12.58 -21.23
N LEU A 392 -4.25 -11.59 -20.37
CA LEU A 392 -5.43 -10.73 -20.51
C LEU A 392 -5.41 -9.97 -21.84
N LYS A 393 -4.23 -9.56 -22.29
CA LYS A 393 -4.03 -8.85 -23.56
C LYS A 393 -4.44 -9.70 -24.77
N ASN A 394 -4.08 -10.98 -24.79
CA ASN A 394 -4.46 -11.89 -25.87
C ASN A 394 -5.96 -12.17 -25.85
N ALA A 395 -6.54 -12.38 -24.67
CA ALA A 395 -7.99 -12.55 -24.52
C ALA A 395 -8.79 -11.35 -25.03
N VAL A 396 -8.43 -10.13 -24.62
CA VAL A 396 -9.09 -8.91 -25.12
C VAL A 396 -8.88 -8.73 -26.64
N ARG A 397 -7.71 -9.10 -27.18
CA ARG A 397 -7.49 -9.08 -28.63
C ARG A 397 -8.42 -10.04 -29.37
N ALA A 398 -8.68 -11.21 -28.81
CA ALA A 398 -9.53 -12.24 -29.41
C ALA A 398 -11.01 -11.81 -29.49
N LEU A 399 -11.48 -10.98 -28.56
CA LEU A 399 -12.84 -10.39 -28.62
C LEU A 399 -13.02 -9.42 -29.81
N GLY A 400 -11.92 -8.88 -30.33
CA GLY A 400 -11.95 -7.89 -31.41
C GLY A 400 -12.51 -6.52 -30.97
N LYS A 401 -12.93 -5.71 -31.95
CA LYS A 401 -13.34 -4.31 -31.70
C LYS A 401 -14.66 -4.19 -30.92
N SER A 402 -15.57 -5.16 -31.06
CA SER A 402 -16.90 -5.13 -30.45
C SER A 402 -16.91 -5.28 -28.93
N GLY A 403 -15.79 -5.63 -28.31
CA GLY A 403 -15.75 -6.01 -26.91
C GLY A 403 -16.43 -7.35 -26.65
N GLY A 404 -16.79 -7.63 -25.40
CA GLY A 404 -17.28 -8.93 -24.95
C GLY A 404 -16.83 -9.25 -23.53
N THR A 405 -16.87 -10.52 -23.14
CA THR A 405 -16.52 -10.97 -21.79
C THR A 405 -15.22 -11.78 -21.79
N VAL A 406 -14.29 -11.41 -20.91
CA VAL A 406 -13.13 -12.22 -20.55
C VAL A 406 -13.38 -12.88 -19.20
N VAL A 407 -13.37 -14.21 -19.17
CA VAL A 407 -13.50 -14.99 -17.94
C VAL A 407 -12.12 -15.40 -17.44
N ILE A 408 -11.70 -14.90 -16.28
CA ILE A 408 -10.48 -15.33 -15.60
C ILE A 408 -10.78 -16.66 -14.90
N CYS A 409 -10.13 -17.74 -15.31
CA CYS A 409 -10.36 -19.08 -14.76
C CYS A 409 -9.17 -19.65 -13.97
N GLY A 410 -8.05 -18.94 -13.93
CA GLY A 410 -6.85 -19.29 -13.16
C GLY A 410 -6.02 -18.05 -12.84
N PRO A 411 -4.95 -18.18 -12.04
CA PRO A 411 -4.09 -17.06 -11.69
C PRO A 411 -3.50 -16.42 -12.95
N LEU A 412 -3.54 -15.09 -13.02
CA LEU A 412 -3.07 -14.33 -14.16
C LEU A 412 -2.10 -13.24 -13.72
N ARG A 413 -0.81 -13.60 -13.71
CA ARG A 413 0.27 -12.69 -13.32
C ARG A 413 0.64 -11.78 -14.46
N MET A 414 0.69 -10.48 -14.17
CA MET A 414 0.99 -9.46 -15.16
C MET A 414 1.86 -8.33 -14.62
N GLY A 415 2.89 -7.98 -15.39
CA GLY A 415 3.65 -6.75 -15.22
C GLY A 415 2.94 -5.58 -15.92
N ASN A 416 3.73 -4.68 -16.51
CA ASN A 416 3.17 -3.58 -17.31
C ASN A 416 2.45 -4.12 -18.56
N THR A 417 1.14 -3.93 -18.62
CA THR A 417 0.25 -4.48 -19.64
C THR A 417 -0.65 -3.38 -20.20
N VAL A 418 -0.66 -3.23 -21.52
CA VAL A 418 -1.59 -2.34 -22.23
C VAL A 418 -2.57 -3.19 -23.02
N LEU A 419 -3.86 -3.05 -22.72
CA LEU A 419 -4.92 -3.77 -23.42
C LEU A 419 -5.20 -3.15 -24.79
N PRO A 420 -5.56 -3.97 -25.81
CA PRO A 420 -5.94 -3.46 -27.12
C PRO A 420 -7.11 -2.49 -27.05
N LYS A 421 -7.14 -1.50 -27.95
CA LYS A 421 -8.28 -0.58 -28.07
C LYS A 421 -9.54 -1.33 -28.52
N THR A 422 -10.66 -1.09 -27.85
CA THR A 422 -11.98 -1.60 -28.22
C THR A 422 -12.95 -0.44 -28.45
N GLU A 423 -13.95 -0.66 -29.31
CA GLU A 423 -15.06 0.27 -29.53
C GLU A 423 -16.26 -0.11 -28.64
N GLY A 424 -16.44 -1.41 -28.37
CA GLY A 424 -17.43 -1.90 -27.40
C GLY A 424 -16.84 -2.20 -26.02
N LYS A 425 -17.77 -2.40 -25.07
CA LYS A 425 -17.47 -2.66 -23.66
C LYS A 425 -16.81 -4.03 -23.46
N VAL A 426 -15.78 -4.07 -22.61
CA VAL A 426 -15.15 -5.31 -22.15
C VAL A 426 -15.57 -5.58 -20.70
N THR A 427 -16.13 -6.76 -20.44
CA THR A 427 -16.39 -7.25 -19.07
C THR A 427 -15.29 -8.24 -18.68
N ILE A 428 -14.70 -8.09 -17.50
CA ILE A 428 -13.70 -8.99 -16.93
C ILE A 428 -14.26 -9.56 -15.63
N THR A 429 -14.36 -10.89 -15.55
CA THR A 429 -14.99 -11.58 -14.42
C THR A 429 -14.36 -12.95 -14.17
N SER A 430 -14.50 -13.51 -12.97
CA SER A 430 -14.19 -14.92 -12.67
C SER A 430 -15.44 -15.80 -12.53
N VAL A 431 -16.64 -15.28 -12.84
CA VAL A 431 -17.89 -16.04 -12.74
C VAL A 431 -18.52 -16.22 -14.11
N PHE A 432 -18.73 -17.46 -14.55
CA PHE A 432 -19.38 -17.76 -15.82
C PHE A 432 -19.98 -19.17 -15.85
N GLY A 433 -21.11 -19.34 -16.54
CA GLY A 433 -21.71 -20.66 -16.73
C GLY A 433 -22.17 -21.36 -15.44
N GLY A 434 -22.49 -20.59 -14.40
CA GLY A 434 -22.84 -21.10 -13.07
C GLY A 434 -21.64 -21.47 -12.19
N GLU A 435 -20.41 -21.21 -12.67
CA GLU A 435 -19.18 -21.52 -11.97
C GLU A 435 -18.44 -20.25 -11.53
N ASP A 436 -18.02 -20.23 -10.27
CA ASP A 436 -17.06 -19.25 -9.75
C ASP A 436 -15.67 -19.85 -9.77
N PHE A 437 -14.80 -19.35 -10.64
CA PHE A 437 -13.46 -19.89 -10.83
C PHE A 437 -12.46 -19.45 -9.73
N ARG A 438 -12.83 -18.54 -8.84
CA ARG A 438 -11.95 -18.13 -7.71
C ARG A 438 -11.66 -19.29 -6.77
N LYS A 439 -12.56 -20.28 -6.65
CA LYS A 439 -12.32 -21.51 -5.89
C LYS A 439 -11.19 -22.40 -6.46
N TYR A 440 -10.78 -22.14 -7.70
CA TYR A 440 -9.64 -22.79 -8.36
C TYR A 440 -8.44 -21.85 -8.53
N GLY A 441 -8.44 -20.70 -7.85
CA GLY A 441 -7.34 -19.74 -7.87
C GLY A 441 -7.44 -18.66 -8.95
N ALA A 442 -8.59 -18.45 -9.60
CA ALA A 442 -8.75 -17.34 -10.54
C ALA A 442 -8.54 -15.96 -9.86
N GLU A 443 -7.47 -15.26 -10.26
CA GLU A 443 -7.05 -13.99 -9.68
C GLU A 443 -6.19 -13.19 -10.68
N ILE A 444 -6.29 -11.86 -10.66
CA ILE A 444 -5.36 -10.98 -11.37
C ILE A 444 -4.23 -10.58 -10.42
N GLU A 445 -3.01 -11.05 -10.68
CA GLU A 445 -1.84 -10.70 -9.88
C GLU A 445 -1.04 -9.58 -10.57
N LEU A 446 -1.22 -8.35 -10.11
CA LEU A 446 -0.67 -7.16 -10.76
C LEU A 446 0.66 -6.73 -10.12
N ALA A 447 1.77 -6.97 -10.82
CA ALA A 447 3.11 -6.55 -10.42
C ALA A 447 3.55 -5.21 -11.06
N GLY A 448 2.72 -4.61 -11.91
CA GLY A 448 3.01 -3.37 -12.61
C GLY A 448 1.76 -2.58 -12.94
N ILE A 449 1.69 -2.01 -14.15
CA ILE A 449 0.58 -1.16 -14.57
C ILE A 449 -0.30 -1.85 -15.59
N LEU A 450 -1.61 -1.84 -15.35
CA LEU A 450 -2.63 -2.25 -16.32
C LEU A 450 -3.26 -1.01 -16.96
N THR A 451 -3.01 -0.78 -18.26
CA THR A 451 -3.64 0.30 -19.03
C THR A 451 -4.80 -0.26 -19.86
N LEU A 452 -6.00 0.30 -19.68
CA LEU A 452 -7.22 -0.15 -20.35
C LEU A 452 -7.37 0.48 -21.75
N GLY A 453 -7.95 -0.28 -22.67
CA GLY A 453 -8.07 0.11 -24.09
C GLY A 453 -9.45 0.66 -24.51
N GLY A 454 -10.48 0.50 -23.68
CA GLY A 454 -11.86 0.91 -23.97
C GLY A 454 -12.73 0.86 -22.71
N GLU A 455 -14.04 1.04 -22.86
CA GLU A 455 -14.99 0.92 -21.75
C GLU A 455 -14.86 -0.45 -21.09
N THR A 456 -14.67 -0.48 -19.76
CA THR A 456 -14.37 -1.73 -19.04
C THR A 456 -15.24 -1.88 -17.79
N LEU A 457 -15.78 -3.08 -17.56
CA LEU A 457 -16.40 -3.51 -16.31
C LEU A 457 -15.57 -4.63 -15.69
N PHE A 458 -15.19 -4.48 -14.42
CA PHE A 458 -14.68 -5.56 -13.59
C PHE A 458 -15.78 -6.00 -12.61
N GLU A 459 -16.08 -7.29 -12.48
CA GLU A 459 -17.06 -7.81 -11.52
C GLU A 459 -16.75 -9.27 -11.13
N HIS A 460 -17.03 -9.65 -9.89
CA HIS A 460 -16.80 -11.02 -9.38
C HIS A 460 -15.37 -11.52 -9.65
N ILE A 461 -14.36 -10.78 -9.20
CA ILE A 461 -12.95 -11.02 -9.54
C ILE A 461 -12.05 -10.77 -8.33
N ALA A 462 -11.05 -11.62 -8.14
CA ALA A 462 -9.98 -11.38 -7.17
C ALA A 462 -8.80 -10.66 -7.85
N MET A 463 -8.20 -9.70 -7.16
CA MET A 463 -7.02 -8.97 -7.61
C MET A 463 -6.00 -8.84 -6.48
N GLU A 464 -4.76 -9.17 -6.76
CA GLU A 464 -3.66 -9.05 -5.81
C GLU A 464 -2.62 -8.03 -6.30
N SER A 465 -2.26 -7.11 -5.42
CA SER A 465 -1.10 -6.24 -5.60
C SER A 465 0.19 -7.00 -5.32
N ARG A 466 1.05 -7.11 -6.33
CA ARG A 466 2.39 -7.71 -6.24
C ARG A 466 3.52 -6.67 -6.35
N SER A 467 3.19 -5.38 -6.25
CA SER A 467 4.14 -4.27 -6.27
C SER A 467 3.59 -3.08 -5.50
N LEU A 468 4.45 -2.35 -4.78
CA LEU A 468 4.08 -1.09 -4.10
C LEU A 468 3.57 0.01 -5.06
N THR A 469 3.70 -0.20 -6.37
CA THR A 469 3.29 0.74 -7.42
C THR A 469 2.30 0.12 -8.40
N ALA A 470 1.68 -1.03 -8.04
CA ALA A 470 0.66 -1.66 -8.87
C ALA A 470 -0.52 -0.71 -9.08
N SER A 471 -0.90 -0.46 -10.33
CA SER A 471 -1.96 0.50 -10.63
C SER A 471 -2.71 0.19 -11.93
N ILE A 472 -4.01 0.50 -11.94
CA ILE A 472 -4.86 0.45 -13.14
C ILE A 472 -5.02 1.87 -13.68
N PHE A 473 -4.72 2.05 -14.96
CA PHE A 473 -4.92 3.29 -15.70
C PHE A 473 -6.10 3.10 -16.66
N CYS A 474 -7.20 3.80 -16.38
CA CYS A 474 -8.43 3.74 -17.17
C CYS A 474 -8.28 4.43 -18.53
N ASN A 475 -7.23 5.25 -18.69
CA ASN A 475 -6.82 5.83 -19.98
C ASN A 475 -7.90 6.73 -20.60
N GLY A 476 -8.68 7.42 -19.74
CA GLY A 476 -9.80 8.27 -20.15
C GLY A 476 -11.08 7.53 -20.53
N ASN A 477 -11.10 6.19 -20.43
CA ASN A 477 -12.29 5.41 -20.72
C ASN A 477 -13.25 5.38 -19.53
N LYS A 478 -14.54 5.17 -19.81
CA LYS A 478 -15.52 4.83 -18.80
C LYS A 478 -15.19 3.49 -18.16
N VAL A 479 -15.11 3.46 -16.83
CA VAL A 479 -14.79 2.22 -16.09
C VAL A 479 -15.74 2.00 -14.94
N VAL A 480 -16.19 0.76 -14.79
CA VAL A 480 -16.98 0.32 -13.64
C VAL A 480 -16.20 -0.78 -12.92
N PHE A 481 -15.83 -0.49 -11.67
CA PHE A 481 -15.45 -1.51 -10.70
C PHE A 481 -16.73 -1.96 -9.99
N GLY A 482 -17.33 -3.02 -10.52
CA GLY A 482 -18.64 -3.54 -10.17
C GLY A 482 -18.68 -4.25 -8.82
N ASP A 483 -19.59 -5.21 -8.71
CA ASP A 483 -19.85 -5.93 -7.46
C ASP A 483 -18.80 -7.04 -7.25
N ASP A 484 -18.55 -7.40 -5.98
CA ASP A 484 -17.75 -8.57 -5.58
C ASP A 484 -16.31 -8.60 -6.14
N ILE A 485 -15.62 -7.46 -6.06
CA ILE A 485 -14.17 -7.38 -6.28
C ILE A 485 -13.46 -7.65 -4.96
N ASP A 486 -12.61 -8.67 -4.93
CA ASP A 486 -11.75 -9.00 -3.79
C ASP A 486 -10.34 -8.46 -4.03
N GLY A 487 -9.85 -7.59 -3.12
CA GLY A 487 -8.56 -6.91 -3.27
C GLY A 487 -7.57 -7.36 -2.21
N LYS A 488 -6.40 -7.85 -2.63
CA LYS A 488 -5.35 -8.41 -1.77
C LYS A 488 -3.99 -7.75 -1.97
N ARG A 489 -3.07 -8.05 -1.06
CA ARG A 489 -1.67 -7.64 -1.09
C ARG A 489 -0.78 -8.85 -0.89
N ASN A 490 0.28 -8.97 -1.67
CA ASN A 490 1.31 -9.98 -1.45
C ASN A 490 2.22 -9.57 -0.28
N LEU A 491 1.70 -9.68 0.95
CA LEU A 491 2.43 -9.35 2.18
C LEU A 491 3.69 -10.23 2.33
N ASP A 492 3.62 -11.51 1.91
CA ASP A 492 4.74 -12.45 1.88
C ASP A 492 5.90 -11.94 0.98
N GLY A 493 5.54 -11.25 -0.11
CA GLY A 493 6.47 -10.58 -1.02
C GLY A 493 6.92 -9.18 -0.56
N GLY A 494 6.53 -8.75 0.63
CA GLY A 494 6.83 -7.41 1.17
C GLY A 494 5.99 -6.28 0.57
N VAL A 495 4.89 -6.60 -0.11
CA VAL A 495 4.01 -5.62 -0.75
C VAL A 495 2.93 -5.18 0.25
N THR A 496 2.96 -3.92 0.64
CA THR A 496 2.08 -3.37 1.69
C THR A 496 0.94 -2.49 1.17
N ALA A 497 0.94 -2.19 -0.13
CA ALA A 497 -0.06 -1.34 -0.78
C ALA A 497 -1.01 -2.17 -1.65
N TYR A 498 -2.30 -1.81 -1.67
CA TYR A 498 -3.28 -2.39 -2.60
C TYR A 498 -3.08 -1.85 -4.02
N ILE A 499 -3.93 -2.23 -4.97
CA ILE A 499 -3.89 -1.69 -6.33
C ILE A 499 -4.43 -0.25 -6.32
N GLY A 500 -3.71 0.69 -6.93
CA GLY A 500 -4.15 2.07 -7.13
C GLY A 500 -4.93 2.26 -8.44
N ILE A 501 -5.82 3.26 -8.49
CA ILE A 501 -6.59 3.61 -9.69
C ILE A 501 -6.25 5.04 -10.15
N TYR A 502 -5.95 5.16 -11.44
CA TYR A 502 -5.93 6.43 -12.17
C TYR A 502 -6.98 6.39 -13.27
N THR A 503 -7.86 7.39 -13.35
CA THR A 503 -8.85 7.44 -14.44
C THR A 503 -8.24 7.92 -15.76
N GLY A 504 -7.15 8.68 -15.69
CA GLY A 504 -6.45 9.22 -16.85
C GLY A 504 -5.29 8.36 -17.35
N TYR A 505 -4.32 9.03 -17.97
CA TYR A 505 -3.15 8.46 -18.63
C TYR A 505 -1.92 8.44 -17.70
N ARG A 506 -1.01 7.49 -17.94
CA ARG A 506 0.36 7.57 -17.43
C ARG A 506 1.20 8.38 -18.42
N LEU A 507 1.50 9.63 -18.07
CA LEU A 507 2.25 10.54 -18.94
C LEU A 507 3.74 10.19 -18.96
N GLN A 508 4.25 9.88 -20.15
CA GLN A 508 5.69 9.74 -20.40
C GLN A 508 6.35 11.12 -20.52
N PRO A 509 7.65 11.27 -20.16
CA PRO A 509 8.38 12.52 -20.41
C PRO A 509 8.38 12.87 -21.90
N SER A 510 7.73 13.97 -22.28
CA SER A 510 7.70 14.47 -23.67
C SER A 510 7.76 16.00 -23.71
N THR A 511 8.31 16.55 -24.80
CA THR A 511 8.25 17.98 -25.11
C THR A 511 6.87 18.42 -25.62
N ASP A 512 6.02 17.47 -26.00
CA ASP A 512 4.71 17.72 -26.59
C ASP A 512 3.63 18.05 -25.52
N ARG A 513 2.92 19.15 -25.72
CA ARG A 513 1.91 19.73 -24.79
C ARG A 513 0.46 19.37 -25.15
N ALA A 514 0.24 18.36 -26.00
CA ALA A 514 -1.10 17.97 -26.40
C ALA A 514 -2.02 17.67 -25.18
N GLU A 515 -3.29 18.07 -25.29
CA GLU A 515 -4.33 17.92 -24.26
C GLU A 515 -4.45 16.47 -23.77
N GLY A 516 -4.60 16.27 -22.46
CA GLY A 516 -5.03 14.97 -21.93
C GLY A 516 -6.50 14.79 -22.30
N GLN A 517 -6.82 13.87 -23.21
CA GLN A 517 -8.03 13.96 -24.03
C GLN A 517 -9.37 13.53 -23.39
N ALA A 518 -9.45 13.21 -22.10
CA ALA A 518 -10.76 12.90 -21.50
C ALA A 518 -10.87 13.28 -20.01
N PRO A 519 -12.03 13.82 -19.58
CA PRO A 519 -12.38 13.92 -18.17
C PRO A 519 -12.66 12.52 -17.59
N ALA A 520 -12.72 12.40 -16.26
CA ALA A 520 -12.95 11.12 -15.62
C ALA A 520 -14.44 10.69 -15.70
N ASP A 521 -14.71 9.42 -15.99
CA ASP A 521 -16.03 8.79 -15.81
C ASP A 521 -15.81 7.41 -15.17
N ILE A 522 -15.95 7.32 -13.86
CA ILE A 522 -15.66 6.11 -13.09
C ILE A 522 -16.76 5.81 -12.08
N THR A 523 -17.13 4.53 -11.97
CA THR A 523 -18.00 4.01 -10.92
C THR A 523 -17.29 2.93 -10.12
N VAL A 524 -17.29 3.04 -8.79
CA VAL A 524 -16.79 2.01 -7.86
C VAL A 524 -17.92 1.56 -6.96
N LYS A 525 -18.23 0.26 -6.99
CA LYS A 525 -19.25 -0.39 -6.15
C LYS A 525 -18.63 -1.30 -5.09
N SER A 526 -17.46 -1.88 -5.35
CA SER A 526 -16.76 -2.77 -4.43
C SER A 526 -15.24 -2.75 -4.66
N GLY A 527 -14.50 -3.64 -3.99
CA GLY A 527 -13.04 -3.73 -4.07
C GLY A 527 -12.31 -3.10 -2.90
N THR A 528 -11.03 -3.46 -2.78
CA THR A 528 -10.10 -2.83 -1.84
C THR A 528 -8.98 -2.16 -2.62
N TRP A 529 -8.83 -0.85 -2.43
CA TRP A 529 -8.02 0.02 -3.28
C TRP A 529 -7.00 0.82 -2.46
N GLU A 530 -5.83 1.06 -3.05
CA GLU A 530 -4.82 1.91 -2.41
C GLU A 530 -5.18 3.38 -2.56
N PHE A 531 -5.60 3.82 -3.74
CA PHE A 531 -6.05 5.19 -3.96
C PHE A 531 -6.93 5.24 -5.21
N LEU A 532 -7.69 6.33 -5.36
CA LEU A 532 -8.36 6.69 -6.62
C LEU A 532 -8.00 8.12 -6.96
N ARG A 533 -7.44 8.36 -8.14
CA ARG A 533 -7.12 9.71 -8.62
C ARG A 533 -7.79 9.95 -9.97
N ALA A 534 -8.72 10.90 -10.00
CA ALA A 534 -9.52 11.20 -11.18
C ALA A 534 -8.77 12.09 -12.18
N GLY A 535 -7.72 11.54 -12.78
CA GLY A 535 -6.98 12.17 -13.86
C GLY A 535 -5.66 11.46 -14.13
N ASN A 536 -4.71 12.20 -14.68
CA ASN A 536 -3.43 11.68 -15.13
C ASN A 536 -2.42 11.49 -13.99
N ASP A 537 -1.46 10.59 -14.21
CA ASP A 537 -0.23 10.51 -13.42
C ASP A 537 0.98 10.84 -14.29
N ARG A 538 2.11 11.16 -13.65
CA ARG A 538 3.38 11.46 -14.33
C ARG A 538 4.51 10.64 -13.73
N VAL A 539 5.40 10.12 -14.59
CA VAL A 539 6.68 9.54 -14.16
C VAL A 539 7.60 10.62 -13.55
N SER A 540 8.17 10.35 -12.38
CA SER A 540 9.07 11.28 -11.67
C SER A 540 10.32 11.65 -12.50
N GLY A 541 10.78 12.91 -12.44
CA GLY A 541 12.10 13.32 -12.94
C GLY A 541 12.22 14.10 -14.27
N GLY A 542 11.13 14.49 -14.94
CA GLY A 542 11.19 15.25 -16.21
C GLY A 542 11.15 16.79 -16.08
N SER A 543 11.62 17.52 -17.10
CA SER A 543 11.40 18.98 -17.24
C SER A 543 9.90 19.31 -17.39
N ALA A 544 9.45 20.46 -16.90
CA ALA A 544 8.02 20.79 -16.70
C ALA A 544 7.15 20.71 -17.97
N THR A 545 5.99 20.04 -17.88
CA THR A 545 4.82 20.18 -18.77
C THR A 545 3.56 19.59 -18.09
N LEU A 546 3.01 20.23 -17.05
CA LEU A 546 1.64 19.93 -16.60
C LEU A 546 0.70 19.89 -17.82
N ARG A 547 -0.15 18.86 -17.92
CA ARG A 547 -1.15 18.77 -18.99
C ARG A 547 -2.50 19.29 -18.50
N SER A 548 -3.29 19.82 -19.42
CA SER A 548 -4.68 20.19 -19.14
C SER A 548 -5.62 19.11 -19.64
N THR A 549 -6.65 18.85 -18.84
CA THR A 549 -7.84 18.09 -19.24
C THR A 549 -9.00 19.07 -19.34
N ALA A 550 -9.92 18.84 -20.28
CA ALA A 550 -11.10 19.68 -20.47
C ALA A 550 -12.37 18.82 -20.48
N GLY A 551 -13.45 19.35 -19.89
CA GLY A 551 -14.74 18.67 -19.77
C GLY A 551 -15.08 18.20 -18.36
N GLU A 552 -16.29 17.68 -18.20
CA GLU A 552 -16.88 17.37 -16.89
C GLU A 552 -16.43 15.99 -16.37
N SER A 553 -15.89 15.94 -15.15
CA SER A 553 -15.50 14.68 -14.50
C SER A 553 -16.60 14.18 -13.55
N ARG A 554 -16.91 12.89 -13.62
CA ARG A 554 -17.87 12.21 -12.75
C ARG A 554 -17.22 11.00 -12.08
N ILE A 555 -17.24 11.00 -10.75
CA ILE A 555 -16.76 9.91 -9.90
C ILE A 555 -17.94 9.46 -9.06
N THR A 556 -18.35 8.20 -9.18
CA THR A 556 -19.44 7.63 -8.36
C THR A 556 -18.90 6.49 -7.51
N ILE A 557 -19.04 6.60 -6.19
CA ILE A 557 -18.61 5.57 -5.23
C ILE A 557 -19.81 5.16 -4.38
N SER A 558 -20.20 3.90 -4.51
CA SER A 558 -21.31 3.29 -3.75
C SER A 558 -20.83 2.19 -2.79
N GLY A 559 -19.54 1.83 -2.85
CA GLY A 559 -18.92 0.85 -1.97
C GLY A 559 -17.41 0.73 -2.24
N GLY A 560 -16.79 -0.25 -1.59
CA GLY A 560 -15.33 -0.48 -1.60
C GLY A 560 -14.60 0.16 -0.42
N SER A 561 -13.35 -0.21 -0.24
CA SER A 561 -12.47 0.25 0.85
C SER A 561 -11.23 0.94 0.28
N PHE A 562 -10.93 2.16 0.72
CA PHE A 562 -9.82 2.97 0.21
C PHE A 562 -8.79 3.24 1.32
N TYR A 563 -7.59 2.68 1.19
CA TYR A 563 -6.53 2.76 2.21
C TYR A 563 -5.64 4.01 2.11
N GLY A 564 -5.67 4.67 0.96
CA GLY A 564 -5.08 5.97 0.69
C GLY A 564 -6.09 6.85 -0.05
N ASP A 565 -5.59 7.94 -0.62
CA ASP A 565 -6.44 9.08 -0.94
C ASP A 565 -7.39 8.87 -2.13
N VAL A 566 -8.58 9.46 -2.03
CA VAL A 566 -9.51 9.62 -3.15
C VAL A 566 -9.49 11.08 -3.60
N CYS A 567 -9.09 11.34 -4.84
CA CYS A 567 -8.95 12.69 -5.38
C CYS A 567 -9.86 12.92 -6.59
N GLY A 568 -10.57 14.05 -6.58
CA GLY A 568 -11.36 14.55 -7.71
C GLY A 568 -10.54 14.94 -8.94
N THR A 569 -9.21 15.09 -8.80
CA THR A 569 -8.28 15.27 -9.91
C THR A 569 -7.15 14.25 -9.91
N GLY A 570 -6.49 14.12 -11.06
CA GLY A 570 -5.12 13.61 -11.16
C GLY A 570 -4.07 14.69 -10.87
N LYS A 571 -2.82 14.42 -11.26
CA LYS A 571 -1.68 15.34 -11.12
C LYS A 571 -1.53 16.24 -12.35
N ASN A 572 -2.61 16.91 -12.74
CA ASN A 572 -2.75 17.67 -13.98
C ASN A 572 -3.78 18.81 -13.83
N ASN A 573 -3.66 19.85 -14.67
CA ASN A 573 -4.65 20.92 -14.72
C ASN A 573 -6.01 20.43 -15.24
N HIS A 574 -7.08 21.06 -14.81
CA HIS A 574 -8.44 20.73 -15.22
C HIS A 574 -9.26 21.98 -15.57
N ASN A 575 -10.03 21.91 -16.65
CA ASN A 575 -10.97 22.94 -17.08
C ASN A 575 -12.34 22.31 -17.33
N GLY A 576 -13.27 22.51 -16.39
CA GLY A 576 -14.54 21.79 -16.32
C GLY A 576 -14.94 21.51 -14.87
N ASN A 577 -16.19 21.13 -14.62
CA ASN A 577 -16.61 20.78 -13.27
C ASN A 577 -16.28 19.33 -12.93
N ILE A 578 -16.11 19.08 -11.64
CA ILE A 578 -15.82 17.77 -11.08
C ILE A 578 -16.93 17.43 -10.09
N THR A 579 -17.58 16.28 -10.26
CA THR A 579 -18.61 15.79 -9.35
C THR A 579 -18.20 14.45 -8.76
N LEU A 580 -18.18 14.37 -7.42
CA LEU A 580 -17.97 13.15 -6.65
C LEU A 580 -19.27 12.80 -5.94
N ASP A 581 -19.91 11.70 -6.34
CA ASP A 581 -21.12 11.17 -5.72
C ASP A 581 -20.76 9.96 -4.84
N ILE A 582 -20.81 10.12 -3.53
CA ILE A 582 -20.50 9.09 -2.54
C ILE A 582 -21.79 8.69 -1.80
N SER A 583 -22.21 7.45 -2.01
CA SER A 583 -23.37 6.84 -1.34
C SER A 583 -23.02 5.64 -0.47
N GLY A 584 -21.75 5.21 -0.47
CA GLY A 584 -21.26 4.10 0.34
C GLY A 584 -19.73 3.94 0.24
N GLY A 585 -19.20 2.93 0.93
CA GLY A 585 -17.77 2.62 1.00
C GLY A 585 -17.12 3.04 2.32
N SER A 586 -15.86 2.65 2.50
CA SER A 586 -15.05 2.96 3.69
C SER A 586 -13.76 3.67 3.27
N PHE A 587 -13.53 4.85 3.81
CA PHE A 587 -12.43 5.74 3.44
C PHE A 587 -11.43 5.85 4.60
N TYR A 588 -10.39 5.02 4.56
CA TYR A 588 -9.26 5.09 5.49
C TYR A 588 -8.23 6.13 5.08
N GLY A 589 -8.10 6.42 3.79
CA GLY A 589 -7.42 7.61 3.28
C GLY A 589 -8.34 8.82 3.24
N SER A 590 -7.76 9.98 2.93
CA SER A 590 -8.49 11.25 2.89
C SER A 590 -9.13 11.49 1.52
N ILE A 591 -10.23 12.25 1.50
CA ILE A 591 -10.91 12.68 0.28
C ILE A 591 -10.47 14.10 -0.06
N TYR A 592 -10.08 14.30 -1.31
CA TYR A 592 -9.64 15.58 -1.82
C TYR A 592 -10.39 15.99 -3.07
N GLY A 593 -10.75 17.27 -3.19
CA GLY A 593 -11.14 17.85 -4.47
C GLY A 593 -9.98 17.81 -5.48
N MET A 594 -8.76 18.15 -5.03
CA MET A 594 -7.58 18.31 -5.88
C MET A 594 -6.36 17.54 -5.34
N ALA A 595 -5.71 16.76 -6.20
CA ALA A 595 -4.46 16.07 -5.89
C ALA A 595 -3.23 16.99 -5.97
N THR A 596 -2.19 16.68 -5.20
CA THR A 596 -0.89 17.38 -5.28
C THR A 596 -0.22 17.10 -6.64
N PRO A 597 0.36 18.11 -7.32
CA PRO A 597 1.08 17.90 -8.57
C PRO A 597 2.30 16.99 -8.40
N ALA A 598 2.72 16.34 -9.48
CA ALA A 598 3.83 15.38 -9.44
C ALA A 598 5.19 16.03 -9.14
N ASN A 599 5.42 17.26 -9.61
CA ASN A 599 6.65 18.01 -9.33
C ASN A 599 6.34 19.20 -8.43
N ILE A 600 6.33 18.94 -7.12
CA ILE A 600 5.97 19.93 -6.10
C ILE A 600 6.88 21.17 -6.11
N ASP A 601 8.11 21.06 -6.63
CA ASP A 601 9.06 22.18 -6.66
C ASP A 601 8.79 23.17 -7.79
N LYS A 602 8.14 22.72 -8.88
CA LYS A 602 8.01 23.51 -10.12
C LYS A 602 6.57 23.75 -10.57
N ASP A 603 5.66 22.87 -10.20
CA ASP A 603 4.31 22.82 -10.74
C ASP A 603 3.29 23.30 -9.69
N VAL A 604 2.29 24.05 -10.15
CA VAL A 604 1.05 24.37 -9.42
C VAL A 604 -0.10 23.82 -10.24
N ASN A 605 -0.90 22.93 -9.66
CA ASN A 605 -2.05 22.34 -10.33
C ASN A 605 -3.23 23.32 -10.33
N THR A 606 -3.80 23.64 -11.50
CA THR A 606 -4.92 24.59 -11.62
C THR A 606 -6.21 23.89 -12.02
N VAL A 607 -7.30 24.14 -11.28
CA VAL A 607 -8.67 23.77 -11.66
C VAL A 607 -9.48 25.04 -11.94
N ASN A 608 -10.05 25.13 -13.14
CA ASN A 608 -11.03 26.15 -13.53
C ASN A 608 -12.39 25.48 -13.72
N GLY A 609 -13.32 25.71 -12.79
CA GLY A 609 -14.60 25.01 -12.73
C GLY A 609 -15.01 24.68 -11.29
N ASN A 610 -16.24 24.24 -11.10
CA ASN A 610 -16.76 23.91 -9.76
C ASN A 610 -16.37 22.48 -9.36
N ILE A 611 -16.16 22.26 -8.06
CA ILE A 611 -15.98 20.92 -7.49
C ILE A 611 -17.18 20.66 -6.57
N THR A 612 -17.96 19.63 -6.85
CA THR A 612 -19.10 19.22 -6.03
C THR A 612 -18.85 17.84 -5.43
N LEU A 613 -18.90 17.74 -4.11
CA LEU A 613 -18.82 16.48 -3.37
C LEU A 613 -20.17 16.23 -2.68
N ASN A 614 -20.88 15.21 -3.12
CA ASN A 614 -22.16 14.76 -2.57
C ASN A 614 -21.94 13.53 -1.70
N ILE A 615 -22.16 13.64 -0.39
CA ILE A 615 -22.06 12.56 0.57
C ILE A 615 -23.46 12.22 1.08
N SER A 616 -23.96 11.05 0.67
CA SER A 616 -25.24 10.49 1.11
C SER A 616 -25.08 9.21 1.93
N GLY A 617 -23.87 8.62 1.94
CA GLY A 617 -23.53 7.40 2.68
C GLY A 617 -22.01 7.17 2.73
N GLY A 618 -21.58 6.08 3.37
CA GLY A 618 -20.16 5.70 3.54
C GLY A 618 -19.62 5.96 4.95
N ASN A 619 -18.41 5.46 5.25
CA ASN A 619 -17.71 5.61 6.53
C ASN A 619 -16.38 6.35 6.30
N PHE A 620 -16.11 7.40 7.06
CA PHE A 620 -14.97 8.30 6.82
C PHE A 620 -14.02 8.32 8.01
N HIS A 621 -12.76 7.92 7.80
CA HIS A 621 -11.71 7.90 8.83
C HIS A 621 -10.59 8.91 8.54
N GLY A 622 -10.35 9.23 7.27
CA GLY A 622 -9.45 10.31 6.85
C GLY A 622 -10.10 11.69 6.91
N ASP A 623 -9.45 12.68 6.30
CA ASP A 623 -9.95 14.04 6.15
C ASP A 623 -10.85 14.20 4.90
N ILE A 624 -11.64 15.26 4.85
CA ILE A 624 -12.40 15.71 3.66
C ILE A 624 -11.99 17.14 3.35
N LEU A 625 -11.12 17.33 2.35
CA LEU A 625 -10.44 18.59 2.10
C LEU A 625 -10.59 19.03 0.64
N LEU A 626 -10.55 20.33 0.35
CA LEU A 626 -10.53 20.80 -1.03
C LEU A 626 -9.26 20.34 -1.78
N ALA A 627 -8.08 20.36 -1.16
CA ALA A 627 -6.82 20.07 -1.82
C ALA A 627 -5.80 19.37 -0.92
N GLN A 628 -5.05 18.41 -1.47
CA GLN A 628 -3.97 17.69 -0.78
C GLN A 628 -2.83 18.60 -0.32
N ASN A 629 -2.55 19.63 -1.12
CA ASN A 629 -1.55 20.63 -0.80
C ASN A 629 -2.04 21.98 -1.30
N THR A 630 -2.55 22.79 -0.40
CA THR A 630 -3.16 24.09 -0.71
C THR A 630 -2.17 25.07 -1.32
N ALA A 631 -0.88 24.99 -0.96
CA ALA A 631 0.18 25.82 -1.54
C ALA A 631 0.60 25.42 -2.96
N LYS A 632 0.14 24.26 -3.44
CA LYS A 632 0.51 23.69 -4.76
C LYS A 632 -0.69 23.41 -5.65
N ASN A 633 -1.84 23.97 -5.26
CA ASN A 633 -3.09 23.91 -5.99
C ASN A 633 -3.68 25.31 -6.09
N GLU A 634 -4.12 25.68 -7.29
CA GLU A 634 -4.88 26.91 -7.56
C GLU A 634 -6.30 26.52 -7.99
N PHE A 635 -7.29 27.07 -7.30
CA PHE A 635 -8.69 26.78 -7.54
C PHE A 635 -9.46 28.05 -7.93
N ASN A 636 -10.09 28.00 -9.11
CA ASN A 636 -10.89 29.07 -9.67
C ASN A 636 -12.33 28.57 -9.90
N GLY A 637 -13.14 28.60 -8.84
CA GLY A 637 -14.51 28.07 -8.84
C GLY A 637 -15.14 28.00 -7.45
N THR A 638 -16.29 27.31 -7.35
CA THR A 638 -16.97 27.03 -6.08
C THR A 638 -16.75 25.57 -5.68
N TYR A 639 -16.31 25.34 -4.45
CA TYR A 639 -16.31 24.01 -3.83
C TYR A 639 -17.61 23.83 -3.05
N THR A 640 -18.45 22.89 -3.45
CA THR A 640 -19.71 22.58 -2.78
C THR A 640 -19.63 21.21 -2.13
N LEU A 641 -19.77 21.16 -0.80
CA LEU A 641 -19.89 19.94 -0.03
C LEU A 641 -21.35 19.78 0.41
N ASN A 642 -22.03 18.76 -0.10
CA ASN A 642 -23.39 18.40 0.28
C ASN A 642 -23.35 17.15 1.17
N ILE A 643 -23.81 17.25 2.40
CA ILE A 643 -23.88 16.13 3.35
C ILE A 643 -25.34 15.82 3.67
N THR A 644 -25.84 14.72 3.13
CA THR A 644 -27.22 14.24 3.38
C THR A 644 -27.26 12.93 4.16
N GLY A 645 -26.12 12.27 4.36
CA GLY A 645 -25.98 11.04 5.12
C GLY A 645 -24.52 10.61 5.28
N GLY A 646 -24.30 9.33 5.64
CA GLY A 646 -22.97 8.78 5.92
C GLY A 646 -22.56 8.85 7.40
N ASP A 647 -21.57 8.04 7.78
CA ASP A 647 -20.97 8.03 9.11
C ASP A 647 -19.70 8.90 9.15
N LEU A 648 -19.89 10.12 9.65
CA LEU A 648 -18.84 11.12 9.81
C LEU A 648 -18.24 11.14 11.22
N ARG A 649 -18.64 10.22 12.12
CA ARG A 649 -18.22 10.27 13.54
C ARG A 649 -16.71 10.09 13.70
N THR A 650 -16.08 9.38 12.77
CA THR A 650 -14.64 9.10 12.72
C THR A 650 -13.83 10.03 11.81
N VAL A 651 -14.48 10.96 11.10
CA VAL A 651 -13.78 11.86 10.17
C VAL A 651 -12.74 12.70 10.91
N GLY A 652 -11.59 12.93 10.26
CA GLY A 652 -10.59 13.88 10.70
C GLY A 652 -11.08 15.31 10.55
N ASP A 653 -10.41 16.09 9.70
CA ASP A 653 -10.80 17.46 9.39
C ASP A 653 -11.71 17.54 8.15
N ILE A 654 -12.66 18.48 8.17
CA ILE A 654 -13.44 18.86 6.99
C ILE A 654 -13.12 20.33 6.66
N CYS A 655 -12.41 20.57 5.56
CA CYS A 655 -11.95 21.93 5.20
C CYS A 655 -12.40 22.33 3.80
N GLY A 656 -12.98 23.53 3.71
CA GLY A 656 -13.32 24.18 2.45
C GLY A 656 -12.11 24.83 1.77
N ASN A 657 -12.20 26.11 1.42
CA ASN A 657 -11.20 26.81 0.61
C ASN A 657 -10.13 27.58 1.42
N ALA A 658 -9.89 27.19 2.68
CA ALA A 658 -8.86 27.82 3.49
C ALA A 658 -7.46 27.65 2.86
N ASN A 659 -6.70 28.75 2.77
CA ASN A 659 -5.31 28.79 2.30
C ASN A 659 -5.06 28.28 0.86
N ILE A 660 -6.10 28.12 0.03
CA ILE A 660 -5.97 27.75 -1.39
C ILE A 660 -5.61 28.97 -2.24
N LEU A 661 -4.78 28.79 -3.27
CA LEU A 661 -4.53 29.85 -4.26
C LEU A 661 -5.73 29.99 -5.21
N GLY A 662 -5.89 31.17 -5.82
CA GLY A 662 -6.92 31.42 -6.86
C GLY A 662 -8.17 32.14 -6.36
N ARG A 663 -9.17 32.28 -7.25
CA ARG A 663 -10.46 32.92 -6.97
C ARG A 663 -11.50 31.86 -6.63
N SER A 664 -11.59 31.52 -5.35
CA SER A 664 -12.46 30.43 -4.89
C SER A 664 -13.49 30.86 -3.84
N SER A 665 -14.55 30.08 -3.74
CA SER A 665 -15.51 30.05 -2.62
C SER A 665 -15.75 28.60 -2.19
N ALA A 666 -16.23 28.40 -0.96
CA ALA A 666 -16.61 27.07 -0.47
C ALA A 666 -17.94 27.12 0.29
N VAL A 667 -18.87 26.26 -0.08
CA VAL A 667 -20.22 26.15 0.50
C VAL A 667 -20.41 24.75 1.08
N LEU A 668 -20.86 24.69 2.33
CA LEU A 668 -21.32 23.47 2.98
C LEU A 668 -22.85 23.49 3.06
N ASN A 669 -23.50 22.46 2.55
CA ASN A 669 -24.93 22.20 2.74
C ASN A 669 -25.07 20.89 3.50
N THR A 670 -25.86 20.88 4.58
CA THR A 670 -26.08 19.67 5.38
C THR A 670 -27.53 19.50 5.75
N THR A 671 -28.03 18.26 5.70
CA THR A 671 -29.29 17.86 6.36
C THR A 671 -29.03 17.03 7.61
N VAL A 672 -27.77 16.70 7.89
CA VAL A 672 -27.32 15.99 9.10
C VAL A 672 -26.99 17.03 10.17
N ASP A 673 -27.37 16.77 11.42
CA ASP A 673 -26.97 17.59 12.57
C ASP A 673 -25.50 17.33 12.93
N LEU A 674 -24.61 18.16 12.38
CA LEU A 674 -23.17 18.08 12.63
C LEU A 674 -22.78 18.66 14.00
N ALA A 675 -23.67 19.37 14.69
CA ALA A 675 -23.43 19.98 15.99
C ALA A 675 -23.77 19.05 17.16
N ALA A 676 -24.50 17.95 16.91
CA ALA A 676 -24.77 16.93 17.90
C ALA A 676 -23.47 16.33 18.47
N THR A 677 -23.47 16.09 19.78
CA THR A 677 -22.41 15.33 20.46
C THR A 677 -22.33 13.93 19.85
N VAL A 678 -21.13 13.54 19.43
CA VAL A 678 -20.89 12.20 18.89
C VAL A 678 -21.03 11.16 20.01
N SER A 679 -21.62 10.01 19.70
CA SER A 679 -21.82 8.93 20.67
C SER A 679 -21.80 7.54 20.02
N GLY A 680 -21.72 6.50 20.86
CA GLY A 680 -21.66 5.10 20.45
C GLY A 680 -20.22 4.58 20.33
N SER A 681 -20.08 3.49 19.58
CA SER A 681 -18.80 2.82 19.31
C SER A 681 -18.56 2.69 17.82
N ALA A 682 -17.30 2.52 17.44
CA ALA A 682 -16.86 2.16 16.10
C ALA A 682 -15.96 0.93 16.12
N GLU A 683 -15.84 0.27 14.97
CA GLU A 683 -15.03 -0.92 14.77
C GLU A 683 -13.66 -0.59 14.20
N PHE A 684 -12.66 -1.40 14.54
CA PHE A 684 -11.32 -1.36 13.96
C PHE A 684 -10.67 -2.74 13.96
N GLN A 685 -9.64 -2.90 13.13
CA GLN A 685 -8.78 -4.08 13.08
C GLN A 685 -7.33 -3.65 13.16
N ASN A 686 -6.49 -4.53 13.71
CA ASN A 686 -5.05 -4.34 13.72
C ASN A 686 -4.39 -5.01 12.50
N PRO A 687 -3.25 -4.50 12.02
CA PRO A 687 -2.62 -3.25 12.45
C PRO A 687 -3.38 -2.02 11.94
N ILE A 688 -3.46 -0.98 12.75
CA ILE A 688 -4.08 0.30 12.35
C ILE A 688 -3.18 1.10 11.39
N ILE A 689 -1.86 0.87 11.44
CA ILE A 689 -0.88 1.44 10.50
C ILE A 689 0.05 0.31 10.04
N GLY A 690 0.08 0.05 8.73
CA GLY A 690 0.84 -1.06 8.15
C GLY A 690 2.36 -0.96 8.32
N TYR A 691 2.91 0.25 8.41
CA TYR A 691 4.34 0.47 8.66
C TYR A 691 4.56 1.61 9.67
N GLY A 692 5.13 1.29 10.82
CA GLY A 692 5.44 2.23 11.88
C GLY A 692 6.20 1.59 13.03
N ALA A 693 6.98 2.41 13.72
CA ALA A 693 7.77 1.99 14.87
C ALA A 693 7.65 3.04 15.98
N ASP A 694 7.94 2.60 17.20
CA ASP A 694 8.06 3.44 18.40
C ASP A 694 6.94 4.49 18.52
N PRO A 695 5.66 4.06 18.64
CA PRO A 695 4.53 4.96 18.57
C PRO A 695 4.62 6.08 19.61
N SER A 696 4.08 7.24 19.23
CA SER A 696 4.06 8.45 20.00
C SER A 696 2.71 9.09 19.84
N VAL A 697 1.86 8.96 20.85
CA VAL A 697 0.49 9.42 20.81
C VAL A 697 0.18 10.19 22.08
N CYS A 698 -0.42 11.37 21.93
CA CYS A 698 -0.88 12.22 23.02
C CYS A 698 -2.32 12.64 22.75
N TYR A 699 -3.17 12.65 23.79
CA TYR A 699 -4.53 13.19 23.71
C TYR A 699 -4.56 14.59 24.35
N ALA A 700 -4.98 15.60 23.58
CA ALA A 700 -5.14 16.98 24.06
C ALA A 700 -6.16 17.74 23.21
N ASP A 701 -6.88 18.68 23.82
CA ASP A 701 -7.82 19.59 23.15
C ASP A 701 -8.85 18.88 22.24
N GLY A 702 -9.27 17.67 22.61
CA GLY A 702 -10.23 16.88 21.82
C GLY A 702 -9.61 16.00 20.73
N TRP A 703 -8.28 15.99 20.59
CA TRP A 703 -7.58 15.31 19.51
C TRP A 703 -6.53 14.32 20.00
N TYR A 704 -6.35 13.23 19.25
CA TYR A 704 -5.20 12.34 19.33
C TYR A 704 -4.14 12.81 18.35
N TYR A 705 -3.00 13.26 18.86
CA TYR A 705 -1.82 13.64 18.07
C TYR A 705 -0.89 12.44 17.94
N TYR A 706 -0.55 12.08 16.71
CA TYR A 706 0.41 11.02 16.39
C TYR A 706 1.67 11.60 15.78
N VAL A 707 2.82 11.26 16.37
CA VAL A 707 4.13 11.74 15.97
C VAL A 707 4.99 10.59 15.46
N ARG A 708 5.71 10.83 14.36
CA ARG A 708 6.63 9.84 13.80
C ARG A 708 7.84 10.49 13.13
N ALA A 709 8.96 9.77 13.14
CA ALA A 709 10.10 10.12 12.31
C ALA A 709 9.82 9.70 10.85
N SER A 710 10.30 10.49 9.90
CA SER A 710 10.20 10.23 8.46
C SER A 710 11.38 10.85 7.73
N THR A 711 11.31 10.93 6.40
CA THR A 711 12.30 11.58 5.54
C THR A 711 11.64 12.41 4.45
N ILE A 712 12.19 13.58 4.17
CA ILE A 712 11.90 14.37 2.97
C ILE A 712 13.10 14.25 2.05
N GLY A 713 12.92 13.60 0.89
CA GLY A 713 14.05 13.14 0.10
C GLY A 713 14.92 12.19 0.92
N SER A 714 16.16 12.58 1.22
CA SER A 714 17.09 11.83 2.09
C SER A 714 17.29 12.50 3.46
N THR A 715 16.61 13.61 3.75
CA THR A 715 16.77 14.36 5.00
C THR A 715 15.76 13.87 6.04
N PRO A 716 16.20 13.43 7.22
CA PRO A 716 15.29 13.04 8.30
C PRO A 716 14.38 14.20 8.74
N CYS A 717 13.13 13.90 9.05
CA CYS A 717 12.16 14.87 9.56
C CYS A 717 11.24 14.23 10.62
N ILE A 718 10.45 15.07 11.29
CA ILE A 718 9.37 14.65 12.20
C ILE A 718 8.05 15.12 11.62
N LEU A 719 7.09 14.19 11.58
CA LEU A 719 5.72 14.43 11.15
C LEU A 719 4.77 14.39 12.34
N ILE A 720 3.77 15.28 12.33
CA ILE A 720 2.62 15.25 13.25
C ILE A 720 1.34 15.19 12.43
N SER A 721 0.43 14.31 12.81
CA SER A 721 -0.95 14.23 12.31
C SER A 721 -1.90 14.13 13.51
N ARG A 722 -3.14 14.55 13.35
CA ARG A 722 -4.17 14.41 14.41
C ARG A 722 -5.38 13.65 13.93
N ALA A 723 -6.04 12.93 14.83
CA ALA A 723 -7.31 12.27 14.57
C ALA A 723 -8.26 12.48 15.75
N ALA A 724 -9.57 12.54 15.48
CA ALA A 724 -10.55 12.64 16.56
C ALA A 724 -10.59 11.37 17.41
N ASN A 725 -10.23 10.22 16.82
CA ASN A 725 -10.32 8.92 17.44
C ASN A 725 -8.98 8.18 17.37
N LEU A 726 -8.68 7.37 18.38
CA LEU A 726 -7.38 6.70 18.49
C LEU A 726 -7.14 5.69 17.37
N ALA A 727 -8.16 4.95 16.92
CA ALA A 727 -8.03 3.97 15.84
C ALA A 727 -7.77 4.60 14.46
N ASP A 728 -7.93 5.92 14.35
CA ASP A 728 -7.79 6.67 13.10
C ASP A 728 -6.47 7.44 13.01
N ILE A 729 -5.57 7.31 14.00
CA ILE A 729 -4.26 7.94 13.91
C ILE A 729 -3.48 7.45 12.69
N GLY A 730 -2.79 8.36 12.00
CA GLY A 730 -2.04 8.05 10.79
C GLY A 730 -2.88 7.92 9.51
N ARG A 731 -4.20 8.08 9.59
CA ARG A 731 -5.13 8.12 8.44
C ARG A 731 -5.39 9.52 7.89
N THR A 732 -5.04 10.54 8.68
CA THR A 732 -5.22 11.96 8.36
C THR A 732 -3.94 12.60 7.82
N THR A 733 -4.09 13.81 7.29
CA THR A 733 -3.00 14.63 6.76
C THR A 733 -1.90 14.82 7.82
N ALA A 734 -0.66 14.59 7.42
CA ALA A 734 0.50 14.75 8.28
C ALA A 734 1.34 15.96 7.85
N TYR A 735 1.73 16.77 8.84
CA TYR A 735 2.52 17.98 8.66
C TYR A 735 3.96 17.75 9.08
N VAL A 736 4.89 18.27 8.28
CA VAL A 736 6.30 18.32 8.63
C VAL A 736 6.49 19.44 9.64
N VAL A 737 6.79 19.08 10.88
CA VAL A 737 6.97 20.06 11.97
C VAL A 737 8.43 20.38 12.23
N TRP A 738 9.35 19.51 11.82
CA TRP A 738 10.79 19.75 11.94
C TRP A 738 11.57 18.94 10.91
N THR A 739 12.57 19.56 10.29
CA THR A 739 13.51 18.91 9.38
C THR A 739 14.92 18.97 9.96
N ALA A 740 15.61 17.84 9.96
CA ALA A 740 16.95 17.71 10.50
C ALA A 740 17.98 18.59 9.76
N SER A 741 18.91 19.18 10.51
CA SER A 741 20.07 19.88 9.95
C SER A 741 21.10 18.88 9.39
N ALA A 742 22.07 19.37 8.59
CA ALA A 742 22.98 18.52 7.81
C ALA A 742 23.76 17.46 8.63
N GLY A 743 24.00 17.70 9.92
CA GLY A 743 24.72 16.80 10.83
C GLY A 743 23.88 15.68 11.45
N ILE A 744 22.55 15.71 11.34
CA ILE A 744 21.66 14.68 11.86
C ILE A 744 21.19 13.80 10.71
N LYS A 745 21.50 12.50 10.78
CA LYS A 745 21.17 11.50 9.75
C LYS A 745 20.16 10.46 10.21
N SER A 746 19.85 10.40 11.50
CA SER A 746 18.89 9.46 12.06
C SER A 746 18.15 10.08 13.25
N ILE A 747 16.83 9.89 13.30
CA ILE A 747 15.90 10.31 14.35
C ILE A 747 15.18 9.07 14.86
N TRP A 748 15.25 8.79 16.15
CA TRP A 748 14.57 7.66 16.80
C TRP A 748 13.61 8.12 17.89
N ALA A 749 12.45 7.46 17.91
CA ALA A 749 11.40 7.59 18.93
C ALA A 749 11.08 9.04 19.34
N PRO A 750 10.60 9.90 18.43
CA PRO A 750 10.16 11.25 18.78
C PRO A 750 8.91 11.23 19.66
N GLN A 751 8.87 12.05 20.71
CA GLN A 751 7.85 12.02 21.76
C GLN A 751 7.29 13.39 22.07
N LEU A 752 5.97 13.54 21.92
CA LEU A 752 5.25 14.79 22.09
C LEU A 752 4.70 14.92 23.50
N TYR A 753 4.94 16.07 24.12
CA TYR A 753 4.36 16.44 25.41
C TYR A 753 3.90 17.88 25.40
N ARG A 754 2.88 18.18 26.20
CA ARG A 754 2.46 19.55 26.48
C ARG A 754 2.73 19.87 27.95
N PHE A 755 3.59 20.84 28.19
CA PHE A 755 3.96 21.29 29.51
C PHE A 755 3.69 22.78 29.63
N ASP A 756 2.95 23.17 30.66
CA ASP A 756 2.72 24.58 30.99
C ASP A 756 2.14 25.37 29.79
N GLY A 757 1.26 24.71 29.02
CA GLY A 757 0.64 25.25 27.80
C GLY A 757 1.48 25.14 26.52
N VAL A 758 2.75 24.72 26.62
CA VAL A 758 3.72 24.70 25.51
C VAL A 758 4.02 23.28 25.06
N TRP A 759 4.14 23.08 23.76
CA TRP A 759 4.48 21.78 23.16
C TRP A 759 6.00 21.56 23.05
N TYR A 760 6.42 20.35 23.41
CA TYR A 760 7.80 19.89 23.35
C TYR A 760 7.90 18.53 22.67
N LEU A 761 8.95 18.35 21.87
CA LEU A 761 9.33 17.06 21.29
C LEU A 761 10.68 16.61 21.85
N TYR A 762 10.77 15.36 22.26
CA TYR A 762 12.03 14.72 22.68
C TYR A 762 12.35 13.58 21.72
N THR A 763 13.58 13.47 21.24
CA THR A 763 13.99 12.40 20.33
C THR A 763 15.48 12.09 20.45
N SER A 764 15.88 10.85 20.19
CA SER A 764 17.29 10.48 20.06
C SER A 764 17.80 10.66 18.62
N VAL A 765 18.90 11.38 18.45
CA VAL A 765 19.51 11.63 17.13
C VAL A 765 20.94 11.12 17.01
N ALA A 766 21.36 10.84 15.78
CA ALA A 766 22.72 10.42 15.43
C ALA A 766 23.19 11.02 14.10
N GLY A 767 24.51 11.14 13.93
CA GLY A 767 25.15 11.58 12.69
C GLY A 767 25.31 10.49 11.62
N SER A 768 24.79 9.28 11.86
CA SER A 768 24.79 8.15 10.93
C SER A 768 23.46 7.39 11.03
N THR A 769 23.09 6.69 9.96
CA THR A 769 21.94 5.76 9.93
C THR A 769 22.24 4.41 10.59
N SER A 770 23.51 4.12 10.90
CA SER A 770 23.91 2.90 11.61
C SER A 770 23.25 2.82 13.00
N ALA A 771 22.85 1.61 13.42
CA ALA A 771 22.35 1.36 14.77
C ALA A 771 23.48 1.32 15.82
N SER A 772 24.73 1.16 15.39
CA SER A 772 25.91 1.00 16.25
C SER A 772 26.64 2.30 16.57
N VAL A 773 26.02 3.47 16.32
CA VAL A 773 26.63 4.76 16.63
C VAL A 773 26.00 5.40 17.87
N LYS A 774 26.81 6.25 18.53
CA LYS A 774 26.37 7.06 19.66
C LYS A 774 25.18 7.95 19.29
N ARG A 775 24.17 7.95 20.16
CA ARG A 775 22.96 8.78 20.07
C ARG A 775 22.82 9.68 21.28
N LYS A 776 22.15 10.81 21.08
CA LYS A 776 21.89 11.80 22.13
C LYS A 776 20.44 12.29 22.06
N PRO A 777 19.82 12.64 23.20
CA PRO A 777 18.49 13.19 23.22
C PRO A 777 18.55 14.70 22.92
N ILE A 778 17.71 15.14 22.00
CA ILE A 778 17.48 16.56 21.74
C ILE A 778 16.07 16.96 22.14
N VAL A 779 15.89 18.25 22.39
CA VAL A 779 14.59 18.85 22.68
C VAL A 779 14.24 19.84 21.56
N LEU A 780 13.02 19.74 21.06
CA LEU A 780 12.41 20.73 20.18
C LEU A 780 11.22 21.37 20.91
N LYS A 781 10.97 22.64 20.62
CA LYS A 781 9.91 23.43 21.26
C LYS A 781 9.06 24.11 20.19
N SER A 782 7.73 24.02 20.33
CA SER A 782 6.81 24.81 19.52
C SER A 782 6.77 26.27 19.98
N THR A 783 6.64 27.19 19.04
CA THR A 783 6.31 28.60 19.30
C THR A 783 4.81 28.88 19.21
N ASP A 784 4.02 27.87 18.85
CA ASP A 784 2.58 27.96 18.58
C ASP A 784 1.77 27.08 19.55
N ALA A 785 0.51 27.43 19.77
CA ALA A 785 -0.46 26.59 20.47
C ALA A 785 -0.86 25.36 19.64
N VAL A 786 -0.76 25.44 18.31
CA VAL A 786 -1.06 24.37 17.35
C VAL A 786 0.19 23.50 17.12
N PRO A 787 0.25 22.24 17.58
CA PRO A 787 1.43 21.39 17.46
C PRO A 787 1.70 20.87 16.04
N GLU A 788 0.85 21.17 15.07
CA GLU A 788 1.09 20.88 13.65
C GLU A 788 1.98 21.94 12.97
N ASN A 789 2.23 23.06 13.64
CA ASN A 789 3.15 24.10 13.17
C ASN A 789 4.62 23.77 13.50
N GLU A 790 5.55 24.61 13.02
CA GLU A 790 6.99 24.36 13.11
C GLU A 790 7.52 24.31 14.56
N PHE A 791 8.39 23.34 14.82
CA PHE A 791 9.15 23.21 16.07
C PHE A 791 10.59 23.70 15.88
N THR A 792 11.07 24.46 16.85
CA THR A 792 12.45 24.95 16.88
C THR A 792 13.35 24.02 17.69
N TYR A 793 14.54 23.70 17.17
CA TYR A 793 15.58 23.01 17.93
C TYR A 793 16.16 23.94 19.00
N ILE A 794 16.10 23.52 20.26
CA ILE A 794 16.58 24.32 21.40
C ILE A 794 17.82 23.76 22.09
N GLY A 795 18.26 22.53 21.75
CA GLY A 795 19.50 21.95 22.26
C GLY A 795 19.44 20.45 22.55
N GLU A 796 20.59 19.91 22.97
CA GLU A 796 20.66 18.66 23.73
C GLU A 796 20.03 18.88 25.11
N LEU A 797 19.47 17.83 25.73
CA LEU A 797 18.97 17.92 27.11
C LEU A 797 20.12 18.33 28.06
N GLU A 798 19.93 19.38 28.86
CA GLU A 798 20.99 19.89 29.74
C GLU A 798 21.20 18.99 30.96
N GLY A 799 22.46 18.80 31.35
CA GLY A 799 22.83 17.98 32.50
C GLY A 799 22.86 16.47 32.22
N LEU A 800 23.00 16.06 30.95
CA LEU A 800 23.29 14.67 30.60
C LEU A 800 24.61 14.22 31.21
N ASP A 801 24.59 13.06 31.86
CA ASP A 801 25.80 12.40 32.36
C ASP A 801 26.65 11.92 31.17
N THR A 802 27.88 12.45 31.08
CA THR A 802 28.82 12.16 30.00
C THR A 802 29.48 10.80 30.13
N SER A 803 29.35 10.13 31.27
CA SER A 803 29.83 8.77 31.49
C SER A 803 29.03 7.73 30.70
N PHE A 804 27.76 8.00 30.41
CA PHE A 804 26.97 7.16 29.50
C PHE A 804 27.35 7.45 28.05
N TRP A 805 27.73 6.39 27.32
CA TRP A 805 28.13 6.52 25.94
C TRP A 805 26.98 6.97 25.04
N SER A 806 25.77 6.42 25.17
CA SER A 806 24.64 6.70 24.26
C SER A 806 23.28 6.65 24.97
N TRP A 807 22.32 7.47 24.51
CA TRP A 807 20.99 7.65 25.10
C TRP A 807 19.87 7.43 24.09
N LEU A 808 18.87 6.63 24.44
CA LEU A 808 17.83 6.13 23.53
C LEU A 808 16.42 6.33 24.08
N SER A 809 15.46 6.58 23.19
CA SER A 809 14.02 6.55 23.49
C SER A 809 13.59 7.41 24.69
N PRO A 810 13.91 8.72 24.69
CA PRO A 810 13.61 9.61 25.81
C PRO A 810 12.10 9.75 26.04
N ARG A 811 11.62 9.40 27.24
CA ARG A 811 10.24 9.65 27.67
C ARG A 811 10.19 10.55 28.90
N ILE A 812 9.08 11.26 29.06
CA ILE A 812 8.82 12.14 30.19
C ILE A 812 7.51 11.74 30.86
N PHE A 813 7.47 11.78 32.18
CA PHE A 813 6.22 11.60 32.94
C PHE A 813 6.19 12.47 34.19
N GLU A 814 5.00 12.70 34.72
CA GLU A 814 4.80 13.47 35.96
C GLU A 814 4.37 12.55 37.10
N TYR A 815 4.95 12.76 38.28
CA TYR A 815 4.63 12.02 39.49
C TYR A 815 4.80 12.92 40.72
N ASN A 816 3.77 12.98 41.57
CA ASN A 816 3.73 13.84 42.77
C ASN A 816 4.15 15.30 42.50
N GLY A 817 3.66 15.89 41.41
CA GLY A 817 3.92 17.29 41.04
C GLY A 817 5.33 17.56 40.52
N SER A 818 6.16 16.53 40.32
CA SER A 818 7.49 16.63 39.73
C SER A 818 7.55 15.93 38.37
N ARG A 819 8.41 16.42 37.49
CA ARG A 819 8.62 15.85 36.16
C ARG A 819 9.87 15.00 36.12
N TYR A 820 9.78 13.81 35.54
CA TYR A 820 10.86 12.84 35.45
C TYR A 820 11.12 12.48 33.99
N TYR A 821 12.39 12.49 33.61
CA TYR A 821 12.89 11.89 32.38
C TYR A 821 13.24 10.43 32.64
N ILE A 822 12.88 9.56 31.71
CA ILE A 822 13.24 8.14 31.71
C ILE A 822 13.66 7.70 30.31
N SER A 823 14.72 6.90 30.22
CA SER A 823 15.24 6.41 28.94
C SER A 823 16.05 5.13 29.12
N SER A 824 16.47 4.52 28.02
CA SER A 824 17.55 3.54 28.06
C SER A 824 18.88 4.17 27.64
N VAL A 825 19.97 3.63 28.16
CA VAL A 825 21.33 4.04 27.82
C VAL A 825 22.22 2.83 27.56
N PHE A 826 23.23 3.04 26.72
CA PHE A 826 24.43 2.20 26.68
C PHE A 826 25.50 2.87 27.55
N ALA A 827 26.01 2.15 28.55
CA ALA A 827 27.04 2.69 29.43
C ALA A 827 28.34 2.92 28.68
N THR A 828 28.77 1.92 27.90
CA THR A 828 29.99 1.97 27.09
C THR A 828 29.70 1.61 25.63
N GLU A 829 30.63 1.93 24.72
CA GLU A 829 30.54 1.49 23.33
C GLU A 829 30.53 -0.04 23.20
N ALA A 830 31.26 -0.74 24.08
CA ALA A 830 31.32 -2.19 24.13
C ALA A 830 29.99 -2.86 24.52
N ASP A 831 29.04 -2.08 25.05
CA ASP A 831 27.69 -2.57 25.33
C ASP A 831 26.80 -2.62 24.08
N ASN A 832 27.20 -2.00 22.96
CA ASN A 832 26.44 -1.96 21.70
C ASN A 832 27.18 -2.70 20.57
N THR A 833 27.02 -4.02 20.50
CA THR A 833 27.69 -4.90 19.53
C THR A 833 26.70 -5.77 18.77
N THR A 834 27.13 -6.37 17.67
CA THR A 834 26.29 -7.30 16.88
C THR A 834 25.83 -8.55 17.64
N LYS A 835 26.46 -8.89 18.76
CA LYS A 835 26.13 -10.06 19.58
C LYS A 835 25.44 -9.73 20.91
N ARG A 836 25.44 -8.45 21.31
CA ARG A 836 24.98 -7.99 22.62
C ARG A 836 24.68 -6.49 22.58
N HIS A 837 23.51 -6.10 23.06
CA HIS A 837 23.07 -4.71 23.17
C HIS A 837 22.69 -4.39 24.61
N LYS A 838 23.65 -4.40 25.53
CA LYS A 838 23.42 -4.23 26.96
C LYS A 838 22.94 -2.82 27.29
N GLN A 839 21.65 -2.68 27.53
CA GLN A 839 21.05 -1.42 27.90
C GLN A 839 20.78 -1.34 29.40
N THR A 840 20.63 -0.12 29.90
CA THR A 840 20.26 0.18 31.29
C THR A 840 19.16 1.21 31.27
N LEU A 841 18.09 1.02 32.05
CA LEU A 841 17.07 2.05 32.24
C LEU A 841 17.56 3.06 33.28
N VAL A 842 17.45 4.34 32.95
CA VAL A 842 17.83 5.46 33.82
C VAL A 842 16.64 6.39 34.03
N ILE A 843 16.57 7.01 35.21
CA ILE A 843 15.57 8.02 35.55
C ILE A 843 16.24 9.25 36.17
N GLY A 844 15.80 10.44 35.80
CA GLY A 844 16.27 11.69 36.39
C GLY A 844 15.14 12.70 36.55
N LYS A 845 15.19 13.48 37.63
CA LYS A 845 14.23 14.56 37.88
C LYS A 845 14.59 15.79 37.05
N LEU A 846 13.60 16.41 36.43
CA LEU A 846 13.77 17.62 35.62
C LEU A 846 13.45 18.87 36.45
N LYS A 847 14.30 19.91 36.33
CA LYS A 847 14.04 21.25 36.90
C LYS A 847 13.34 22.19 35.90
N SER A 848 13.41 21.86 34.62
CA SER A 848 12.71 22.51 33.51
C SER A 848 12.46 21.48 32.41
N PRO A 849 11.62 21.75 31.39
CA PRO A 849 11.49 20.87 30.23
C PRO A 849 12.83 20.55 29.53
N THR A 850 13.87 21.34 29.74
CA THR A 850 15.14 21.26 28.99
C THR A 850 16.34 20.84 29.83
N ALA A 851 16.19 20.66 31.14
CA ALA A 851 17.31 20.44 32.04
C ALA A 851 17.02 19.50 33.20
N PHE A 852 17.95 18.59 33.48
CA PHE A 852 17.95 17.82 34.72
C PHE A 852 18.19 18.72 35.93
N GLU A 853 17.61 18.32 37.07
CA GLU A 853 17.93 18.89 38.38
C GLU A 853 19.31 18.40 38.84
N ASN A 854 19.53 17.08 38.83
CA ASN A 854 20.75 16.42 39.34
C ASN A 854 21.14 15.18 38.49
N GLY A 855 21.06 15.28 37.15
CA GLY A 855 21.34 14.16 36.24
C GLY A 855 20.33 13.01 36.32
N ALA A 856 20.73 11.83 35.82
CA ALA A 856 19.93 10.60 35.82
C ALA A 856 20.65 9.44 36.54
N ASN A 857 19.87 8.55 37.15
CA ASN A 857 20.34 7.39 37.92
C ASN A 857 19.86 6.10 37.26
N ALA A 858 20.71 5.07 37.24
CA ALA A 858 20.34 3.74 36.79
C ALA A 858 19.33 3.09 37.75
N ILE A 859 18.25 2.54 37.22
CA ILE A 859 17.18 1.89 38.00
C ILE A 859 16.93 0.44 37.62
N ALA A 860 17.28 0.01 36.41
CA ALA A 860 17.18 -1.39 36.03
C ALA A 860 18.21 -1.76 34.96
N VAL A 861 18.64 -3.02 35.02
CA VAL A 861 19.44 -3.72 34.00
C VAL A 861 18.74 -5.02 33.63
N PRO A 862 18.99 -5.61 32.45
CA PRO A 862 18.48 -6.93 32.08
C PRO A 862 18.94 -7.98 33.11
N ASN A 863 18.00 -8.73 33.66
CA ASN A 863 18.27 -9.78 34.66
C ASN A 863 17.20 -10.89 34.71
N LYS A 864 16.23 -10.90 33.80
CA LYS A 864 15.27 -12.00 33.64
C LYS A 864 15.65 -12.84 32.43
N ALA A 865 15.34 -14.14 32.46
CA ALA A 865 15.68 -15.06 31.38
C ALA A 865 15.04 -14.71 30.03
N TRP A 866 13.87 -14.05 30.05
CA TRP A 866 13.16 -13.61 28.84
C TRP A 866 13.69 -12.27 28.27
N GLU A 867 14.55 -11.54 29.00
CA GLU A 867 15.21 -10.32 28.55
C GLU A 867 16.47 -10.64 27.73
N GLY A 868 16.30 -11.36 26.62
CA GLY A 868 17.39 -11.74 25.72
C GLY A 868 18.15 -10.54 25.12
N TYR A 869 19.34 -10.79 24.58
CA TYR A 869 20.24 -9.77 23.99
C TYR A 869 20.65 -8.62 24.93
N ASP A 870 20.28 -8.69 26.21
CA ASP A 870 20.46 -7.66 27.23
C ASP A 870 19.79 -6.30 26.89
N ILE A 871 18.65 -6.33 26.21
CA ILE A 871 17.91 -5.12 25.83
C ILE A 871 16.79 -4.85 26.82
N ILE A 872 16.72 -3.60 27.30
CA ILE A 872 15.57 -3.01 27.99
C ILE A 872 15.44 -1.53 27.54
N GLU A 873 14.39 -1.20 26.81
CA GLU A 873 14.20 0.13 26.19
C GLU A 873 12.75 0.59 26.13
N GLY A 874 12.52 1.75 25.52
CA GLY A 874 11.20 2.35 25.35
C GLY A 874 10.39 2.46 26.64
N PRO A 875 10.96 2.93 27.76
CA PRO A 875 10.27 2.93 29.05
C PRO A 875 9.10 3.91 29.06
N TYR A 876 7.89 3.50 29.44
CA TYR A 876 6.71 4.36 29.51
C TYR A 876 5.90 4.12 30.80
N PRO A 877 5.38 5.16 31.48
CA PRO A 877 4.60 4.99 32.70
C PRO A 877 3.26 4.30 32.44
N VAL A 878 2.85 3.42 33.36
CA VAL A 878 1.51 2.82 33.40
C VAL A 878 1.11 2.58 34.85
N TYR A 879 -0.18 2.60 35.14
CA TYR A 879 -0.68 2.50 36.52
C TYR A 879 -1.48 1.22 36.72
N GLY A 880 -1.25 0.55 37.85
CA GLY A 880 -2.09 -0.55 38.32
C GLY A 880 -3.47 -0.07 38.75
N GLU A 881 -4.41 -1.01 38.96
CA GLU A 881 -5.78 -0.68 39.41
C GLU A 881 -5.80 0.04 40.75
N ASP A 882 -4.78 -0.19 41.59
CA ASP A 882 -4.59 0.44 42.90
C ASP A 882 -3.88 1.81 42.83
N GLY A 883 -3.62 2.32 41.63
CA GLY A 883 -2.87 3.56 41.38
C GLY A 883 -1.37 3.44 41.59
N THR A 884 -0.81 2.24 41.78
CA THR A 884 0.64 2.03 41.85
C THR A 884 1.27 2.32 40.49
N LEU A 885 2.36 3.10 40.48
CA LEU A 885 3.13 3.38 39.27
C LEU A 885 3.97 2.16 38.87
N TYR A 886 3.90 1.82 37.60
CA TYR A 886 4.78 0.92 36.91
C TYR A 886 5.47 1.64 35.74
N ILE A 887 6.65 1.15 35.35
CA ILE A 887 7.26 1.48 34.06
C ILE A 887 7.16 0.24 33.17
N ALA A 888 6.37 0.34 32.10
CA ALA A 888 6.43 -0.62 31.01
C ALA A 888 7.70 -0.38 30.21
N TYR A 889 8.39 -1.44 29.82
CA TYR A 889 9.59 -1.33 28.99
C TYR A 889 9.63 -2.49 28.01
N ALA A 890 10.17 -2.26 26.83
CA ALA A 890 10.40 -3.31 25.86
C ALA A 890 11.70 -4.06 26.17
N ALA A 891 11.74 -5.35 25.92
CA ALA A 891 12.93 -6.18 26.09
C ALA A 891 13.16 -7.09 24.88
N ASN A 892 14.39 -7.61 24.76
CA ASN A 892 14.87 -8.42 23.62
C ASN A 892 15.19 -7.59 22.36
N TYR A 893 15.64 -8.21 21.28
CA TYR A 893 16.03 -7.51 20.05
C TYR A 893 14.83 -7.28 19.13
N ALA A 894 14.53 -6.02 18.80
CA ALA A 894 13.39 -5.64 17.97
C ALA A 894 13.45 -6.19 16.54
N ASP A 895 14.62 -6.59 16.03
CA ASP A 895 14.79 -7.28 14.74
C ASP A 895 14.47 -8.79 14.86
N GLY A 896 14.44 -9.35 16.08
CA GLY A 896 14.01 -10.72 16.36
C GLY A 896 12.51 -10.83 16.65
N ASP A 897 12.08 -12.02 17.08
CA ASP A 897 10.67 -12.36 17.31
C ASP A 897 10.23 -12.24 18.77
N ASP A 898 11.21 -12.29 19.68
CA ASP A 898 10.99 -12.36 21.12
C ASP A 898 10.93 -10.98 21.78
N TYR A 899 10.90 -9.90 20.98
CA TYR A 899 10.65 -8.56 21.50
C TYR A 899 9.31 -8.55 22.26
N CYS A 900 9.32 -8.08 23.50
CA CYS A 900 8.19 -8.18 24.41
C CYS A 900 8.15 -7.01 25.38
N THR A 901 7.05 -6.85 26.13
CA THR A 901 6.89 -5.75 27.10
C THR A 901 6.92 -6.28 28.53
N GLY A 902 7.87 -5.79 29.33
CA GLY A 902 8.03 -6.02 30.76
C GLY A 902 7.52 -4.87 31.64
N LEU A 903 7.58 -5.05 32.97
CA LEU A 903 7.13 -4.07 33.96
C LEU A 903 8.12 -3.91 35.14
N LEU A 904 8.37 -2.67 35.55
CA LEU A 904 9.02 -2.31 36.82
C LEU A 904 8.00 -1.65 37.75
N LYS A 905 7.73 -2.25 38.91
CA LYS A 905 6.79 -1.73 39.92
C LYS A 905 7.50 -0.77 40.87
N LEU A 906 6.92 0.41 41.13
CA LEU A 906 7.41 1.30 42.17
C LEU A 906 6.96 0.81 43.57
N THR A 907 7.90 0.38 44.40
CA THR A 907 7.64 -0.10 45.77
C THR A 907 7.88 0.98 46.83
N ASN A 908 8.82 1.89 46.60
CA ASN A 908 9.09 3.02 47.48
C ASN A 908 8.71 4.35 46.82
N ARG A 909 7.55 4.87 47.20
CA ARG A 909 6.95 6.09 46.62
C ARG A 909 7.69 7.38 46.99
N ASN A 910 8.65 7.33 47.90
CA ASN A 910 9.38 8.51 48.39
C ASN A 910 10.69 8.78 47.63
N ASN A 911 11.22 7.81 46.87
CA ASN A 911 12.48 7.99 46.15
C ASN A 911 12.52 7.20 44.83
N LEU A 912 11.98 7.78 43.76
CA LEU A 912 11.96 7.17 42.43
C LEU A 912 13.36 7.02 41.81
N LEU A 913 14.36 7.78 42.29
CA LEU A 913 15.71 7.80 41.71
C LEU A 913 16.58 6.61 42.18
N ALA A 914 16.16 5.89 43.22
CA ALA A 914 16.90 4.74 43.72
C ALA A 914 16.48 3.44 43.03
N ALA A 915 17.44 2.65 42.55
CA ALA A 915 17.18 1.33 41.95
C ALA A 915 16.39 0.39 42.88
N ALA A 916 16.65 0.43 44.19
CA ALA A 916 15.94 -0.39 45.19
C ALA A 916 14.45 -0.05 45.34
N SER A 917 13.99 1.08 44.79
CA SER A 917 12.58 1.46 44.76
C SER A 917 11.79 0.75 43.65
N TRP A 918 12.46 0.03 42.75
CA TRP A 918 11.86 -0.60 41.58
C TRP A 918 11.96 -2.11 41.65
N GLU A 919 10.81 -2.79 41.64
CA GLU A 919 10.69 -4.24 41.62
C GLU A 919 10.32 -4.74 40.23
N LYS A 920 11.23 -5.47 39.59
CA LYS A 920 11.00 -6.04 38.26
C LYS A 920 10.08 -7.27 38.31
N GLN A 921 8.99 -7.20 37.57
CA GLN A 921 8.00 -8.28 37.50
C GLN A 921 8.58 -9.55 36.86
N ALA A 922 8.04 -10.71 37.25
CA ALA A 922 8.58 -12.02 36.86
C ALA A 922 8.32 -12.36 35.39
N GLU A 923 7.13 -12.02 34.89
CA GLU A 923 6.67 -12.31 33.53
C GLU A 923 6.43 -11.02 32.74
N PRO A 924 6.59 -11.05 31.40
CA PRO A 924 6.20 -9.93 30.55
C PRO A 924 4.67 -9.73 30.56
N MET A 925 4.24 -8.48 30.45
CA MET A 925 2.82 -8.13 30.32
C MET A 925 2.26 -8.42 28.91
N GLN A 926 3.14 -8.49 27.91
CA GLN A 926 2.81 -8.80 26.52
C GLN A 926 3.98 -9.52 25.84
N ARG A 927 3.69 -10.54 25.02
CA ARG A 927 4.67 -11.30 24.22
C ARG A 927 4.05 -11.75 22.90
N ARG A 928 4.88 -12.24 21.98
CA ARG A 928 4.43 -12.77 20.67
C ARG A 928 3.30 -13.79 20.79
N ASP A 929 2.51 -13.88 19.73
CA ASP A 929 1.56 -14.95 19.49
C ASP A 929 1.97 -15.73 18.23
N ASN A 930 2.46 -16.95 18.42
CA ASN A 930 2.88 -17.80 17.32
C ASN A 930 1.69 -18.34 16.51
N GLN A 931 0.51 -18.48 17.12
CA GLN A 931 -0.66 -19.05 16.45
C GLN A 931 -1.21 -18.11 15.38
N ASN A 932 -1.25 -16.82 15.70
CA ASN A 932 -1.76 -15.77 14.83
C ASN A 932 -0.64 -15.02 14.08
N GLU A 933 0.59 -15.53 14.15
CA GLU A 933 1.78 -14.99 13.49
C GLU A 933 2.11 -13.53 13.86
N ILE A 934 1.80 -13.09 15.09
CA ILE A 934 2.12 -11.73 15.55
C ILE A 934 3.33 -11.75 16.47
N PHE A 935 4.43 -11.16 16.00
CA PHE A 935 5.74 -11.23 16.65
C PHE A 935 6.19 -9.86 17.16
N ALA A 936 7.15 -9.89 18.09
CA ALA A 936 7.86 -8.71 18.55
C ALA A 936 7.01 -7.51 19.07
N PRO A 937 5.94 -7.70 19.88
CA PRO A 937 5.16 -6.58 20.41
C PRO A 937 5.94 -5.75 21.45
N GLY A 938 6.07 -4.44 21.24
CA GLY A 938 6.73 -3.57 22.21
C GLY A 938 6.79 -2.08 21.89
N ALA A 939 7.66 -1.38 22.61
CA ALA A 939 7.78 0.09 22.68
C ALA A 939 6.43 0.79 22.93
N THR A 940 5.65 0.22 23.85
CA THR A 940 4.26 0.56 24.13
C THR A 940 4.12 1.93 24.79
N VAL A 941 3.15 2.71 24.33
CA VAL A 941 2.63 3.91 25.01
C VAL A 941 1.20 3.68 25.45
N PHE A 942 0.77 4.36 26.51
CA PHE A 942 -0.59 4.24 27.04
C PHE A 942 -1.32 5.57 26.88
N VAL A 943 -2.49 5.51 26.25
CA VAL A 943 -3.27 6.70 25.88
C VAL A 943 -4.68 6.55 26.43
N PRO A 944 -5.23 7.56 27.13
CA PRO A 944 -6.58 7.51 27.64
C PRO A 944 -7.63 7.70 26.54
N THR A 945 -8.84 7.20 26.78
CA THR A 945 -10.06 7.66 26.10
C THR A 945 -10.34 9.13 26.44
N PRO A 946 -11.18 9.84 25.66
CA PRO A 946 -11.49 11.25 25.91
C PRO A 946 -12.03 11.54 27.31
N ASP A 947 -12.77 10.59 27.90
CA ASP A 947 -13.32 10.68 29.25
C ASP A 947 -12.39 10.16 30.36
N GLY A 948 -11.21 9.67 29.99
CA GLY A 948 -10.19 9.13 30.90
C GLY A 948 -10.56 7.80 31.57
N LYS A 949 -11.68 7.16 31.21
CA LYS A 949 -12.14 5.94 31.89
C LYS A 949 -11.46 4.66 31.40
N GLU A 950 -11.04 4.64 30.14
CA GLU A 950 -10.32 3.51 29.57
C GLU A 950 -8.94 3.96 29.10
N ILE A 951 -7.99 3.04 29.16
CA ILE A 951 -6.63 3.25 28.68
C ILE A 951 -6.38 2.24 27.56
N TYR A 952 -5.80 2.71 26.46
CA TYR A 952 -5.36 1.88 25.36
C TYR A 952 -3.84 1.88 25.27
N ALA A 953 -3.27 0.68 25.09
CA ALA A 953 -1.90 0.50 24.67
C ALA A 953 -1.80 0.74 23.16
N VAL A 954 -0.83 1.56 22.74
CA VAL A 954 -0.40 1.70 21.34
C VAL A 954 1.02 1.18 21.26
N TYR A 955 1.26 0.15 20.46
CA TYR A 955 2.55 -0.54 20.38
C TYR A 955 2.86 -0.92 18.95
N HIS A 956 4.11 -1.28 18.67
CA HIS A 956 4.44 -1.89 17.39
C HIS A 956 4.56 -3.41 17.51
N ALA A 957 4.23 -4.14 16.44
CA ALA A 957 4.45 -5.58 16.31
C ALA A 957 4.74 -5.94 14.83
N LYS A 958 5.01 -7.21 14.55
CA LYS A 958 5.30 -7.76 13.22
C LYS A 958 4.28 -8.82 12.85
N LEU A 959 3.95 -8.91 11.56
CA LEU A 959 2.94 -9.83 11.04
C LEU A 959 3.49 -11.21 10.61
N HIS A 960 4.81 -11.43 10.73
CA HIS A 960 5.44 -12.70 10.39
C HIS A 960 6.68 -12.94 11.24
N ALA A 961 7.00 -14.22 11.41
CA ALA A 961 8.18 -14.65 12.13
C ALA A 961 9.43 -14.17 11.39
N ASN A 962 10.40 -13.71 12.16
CA ASN A 962 11.75 -13.37 11.76
C ASN A 962 11.88 -12.32 10.65
N ASN A 963 10.83 -11.53 10.51
CA ASN A 963 10.88 -10.32 9.73
C ASN A 963 11.81 -9.32 10.44
N ARG A 964 12.98 -9.05 9.84
CA ARG A 964 13.94 -8.06 10.38
C ARG A 964 13.39 -6.64 10.30
N TYR A 965 12.55 -6.36 9.32
CA TYR A 965 12.03 -5.03 9.00
C TYR A 965 10.49 -5.02 9.14
N ASN A 966 9.82 -3.94 8.78
CA ASN A 966 8.35 -3.87 8.68
C ASN A 966 7.59 -4.14 10.00
N ARG A 967 7.80 -3.26 10.98
CA ARG A 967 6.93 -3.14 12.14
C ARG A 967 5.65 -2.39 11.76
N SER A 968 4.53 -2.76 12.36
CA SER A 968 3.21 -2.15 12.17
C SER A 968 2.68 -1.66 13.51
N ILE A 969 1.81 -0.65 13.53
CA ILE A 969 1.24 -0.10 14.77
C ILE A 969 -0.08 -0.81 15.09
N PHE A 970 -0.20 -1.22 16.35
CA PHE A 970 -1.35 -1.89 16.94
C PHE A 970 -1.91 -1.05 18.07
N ILE A 971 -3.22 -1.18 18.31
CA ILE A 971 -3.85 -0.69 19.54
C ILE A 971 -4.59 -1.82 20.25
N GLN A 972 -4.59 -1.80 21.57
CA GLN A 972 -5.30 -2.76 22.40
C GLN A 972 -5.72 -2.11 23.72
N LYS A 973 -6.95 -2.36 24.19
CA LYS A 973 -7.39 -1.89 25.50
C LYS A 973 -6.51 -2.50 26.60
N LEU A 974 -6.03 -1.68 27.54
CA LEU A 974 -5.27 -2.15 28.70
C LEU A 974 -6.18 -2.95 29.63
N GLY A 975 -5.76 -4.15 29.98
CA GLY A 975 -6.37 -4.97 31.02
C GLY A 975 -5.50 -5.06 32.27
N TYR A 976 -5.97 -5.83 33.23
CA TYR A 976 -5.28 -6.07 34.49
C TYR A 976 -5.35 -7.55 34.89
N ARG A 977 -4.30 -8.03 35.56
CA ARG A 977 -4.25 -9.34 36.21
C ARG A 977 -3.81 -9.12 37.64
N ASP A 978 -4.68 -9.42 38.59
CA ASP A 978 -4.45 -9.22 40.03
C ASP A 978 -4.03 -7.77 40.36
N GLY A 979 -4.67 -6.78 39.72
CA GLY A 979 -4.36 -5.36 39.85
C GLY A 979 -3.13 -4.86 39.08
N VAL A 980 -2.37 -5.75 38.44
CA VAL A 980 -1.16 -5.43 37.65
C VAL A 980 -1.52 -5.21 36.18
N PRO A 981 -1.00 -4.17 35.48
CA PRO A 981 -1.22 -3.96 34.06
C PRO A 981 -0.89 -5.19 33.19
N TYR A 982 -1.78 -5.55 32.27
CA TYR A 982 -1.62 -6.76 31.45
C TYR A 982 -2.29 -6.60 30.07
N LEU A 983 -1.62 -7.07 29.01
CA LEU A 983 -2.16 -7.09 27.63
C LEU A 983 -2.34 -8.51 27.09
N GLY A 984 -1.55 -9.48 27.53
CA GLY A 984 -1.63 -10.85 27.01
C GLY A 984 -1.02 -10.98 25.62
N ALA A 985 -1.56 -11.88 24.81
CA ALA A 985 -1.15 -12.04 23.40
C ALA A 985 -1.82 -10.95 22.55
N PRO A 986 -1.13 -10.39 21.53
CA PRO A 986 -1.77 -9.55 20.52
C PRO A 986 -2.96 -10.27 19.86
N PRO A 987 -4.12 -9.60 19.68
CA PRO A 987 -5.24 -10.17 18.95
C PRO A 987 -4.90 -10.46 17.47
N ALA A 988 -5.52 -11.49 16.88
CA ALA A 988 -5.36 -11.82 15.46
C ALA A 988 -5.78 -10.64 14.55
N ILE A 989 -5.16 -10.52 13.37
CA ILE A 989 -5.38 -9.37 12.47
C ILE A 989 -6.79 -9.29 11.88
N ASP A 990 -7.50 -10.42 11.81
CA ASP A 990 -8.89 -10.50 11.39
C ASP A 990 -9.88 -10.20 12.53
N THR A 991 -9.40 -10.03 13.77
CA THR A 991 -10.23 -9.70 14.93
C THR A 991 -10.79 -8.28 14.80
N VAL A 992 -12.10 -8.17 14.60
CA VAL A 992 -12.83 -6.90 14.68
C VAL A 992 -13.00 -6.52 16.15
N MET A 993 -12.46 -5.37 16.52
CA MET A 993 -12.55 -4.80 17.86
C MET A 993 -13.39 -3.52 17.85
N THR A 994 -13.94 -3.15 19.00
CA THR A 994 -14.72 -1.91 19.16
C THR A 994 -14.05 -0.93 20.12
N TYR A 995 -14.23 0.36 19.88
CA TYR A 995 -13.84 1.44 20.79
C TYR A 995 -14.93 2.50 20.91
N ALA A 996 -14.97 3.19 22.05
CA ALA A 996 -15.90 4.31 22.26
C ALA A 996 -15.48 5.53 21.42
N LEU A 997 -16.46 6.14 20.75
CA LEU A 997 -16.21 7.31 19.92
C LEU A 997 -15.95 8.57 20.75
N ASN A 998 -15.08 9.44 20.25
CA ASN A 998 -14.84 10.75 20.84
C ASN A 998 -16.10 11.62 20.76
N PRO A 999 -16.58 12.21 21.87
CA PRO A 999 -17.81 13.00 21.91
C PRO A 999 -17.73 14.34 21.17
N MET A 1000 -16.55 14.78 20.73
CA MET A 1000 -16.35 16.00 19.96
C MET A 1000 -17.30 16.05 18.73
N PRO A 1001 -18.21 17.05 18.64
CA PRO A 1001 -19.09 17.22 17.49
C PRO A 1001 -18.31 17.32 16.18
N VAL A 1002 -18.91 16.86 15.08
CA VAL A 1002 -18.29 16.96 13.74
C VAL A 1002 -18.11 18.43 13.35
N SER A 1003 -19.03 19.31 13.73
CA SER A 1003 -18.95 20.76 13.48
C SER A 1003 -17.70 21.42 14.05
N ALA A 1004 -17.12 20.88 15.13
CA ALA A 1004 -15.87 21.37 15.72
C ALA A 1004 -14.62 21.02 14.87
N ARG A 1005 -14.80 20.19 13.83
CA ARG A 1005 -13.76 19.74 12.90
C ARG A 1005 -13.92 20.37 11.51
N ILE A 1006 -14.90 21.28 11.36
CA ILE A 1006 -15.22 21.95 10.09
C ILE A 1006 -14.59 23.33 10.06
N SER A 1007 -13.93 23.66 8.96
CA SER A 1007 -13.39 25.00 8.73
C SER A 1007 -13.38 25.40 7.25
N GLY A 1008 -13.14 26.68 6.95
CA GLY A 1008 -12.92 27.13 5.57
C GLY A 1008 -14.15 27.11 4.65
N PHE A 1009 -15.37 27.02 5.19
CA PHE A 1009 -16.61 27.25 4.44
C PHE A 1009 -17.18 28.61 4.80
N THR A 1010 -17.74 29.32 3.83
CA THR A 1010 -18.66 30.41 4.16
C THR A 1010 -19.91 29.78 4.78
N GLU A 1011 -20.26 30.18 6.01
CA GLU A 1011 -21.50 29.72 6.65
C GLU A 1011 -22.67 29.95 5.69
N SER A 1012 -23.20 28.88 5.10
CA SER A 1012 -24.59 28.90 4.68
C SER A 1012 -25.37 28.84 5.99
N LYS A 1013 -25.76 30.00 6.52
CA LYS A 1013 -26.76 29.99 7.58
C LYS A 1013 -28.01 29.48 6.91
N SER A 1014 -28.43 28.27 7.26
CA SER A 1014 -29.75 27.78 6.91
C SER A 1014 -30.77 28.77 7.47
N GLY A 1015 -31.31 29.61 6.60
CA GLY A 1015 -32.28 30.64 6.96
C GLY A 1015 -31.71 31.91 7.57
N LEU A 1016 -32.48 32.99 7.42
CA LEU A 1016 -32.28 34.24 8.15
C LEU A 1016 -32.80 34.06 9.59
N SER A 1017 -32.19 34.74 10.56
CA SER A 1017 -32.63 34.72 11.96
C SER A 1017 -32.90 36.12 12.49
N ALA A 1018 -33.79 36.25 13.47
CA ALA A 1018 -33.98 37.50 14.20
C ALA A 1018 -32.69 37.91 14.92
N THR A 1019 -32.31 39.19 14.80
CA THR A 1019 -31.15 39.79 15.49
C THR A 1019 -31.50 41.07 16.23
N ARG A 1020 -32.75 41.53 16.13
CA ARG A 1020 -33.31 42.64 16.92
C ARG A 1020 -34.57 42.17 17.66
N THR A 1021 -34.93 42.91 18.70
CA THR A 1021 -36.22 42.80 19.39
C THR A 1021 -37.12 43.97 19.00
N TYR A 1022 -38.37 43.72 18.63
CA TYR A 1022 -39.33 44.79 18.36
C TYR A 1022 -40.05 45.22 19.65
N ALA A 1023 -39.81 46.45 20.10
CA ALA A 1023 -40.38 47.02 21.33
C ALA A 1023 -41.54 47.99 21.08
N ASP A 1024 -42.35 47.73 20.05
CA ASP A 1024 -43.50 48.58 19.64
C ASP A 1024 -43.12 50.04 19.36
N ASN A 1025 -41.92 50.23 18.79
CA ASN A 1025 -41.32 51.55 18.60
C ASN A 1025 -42.04 52.41 17.53
N PHE A 1026 -42.82 51.83 16.62
CA PHE A 1026 -43.47 52.56 15.52
C PHE A 1026 -44.94 52.88 15.83
N LYS A 1027 -45.26 54.17 15.98
CA LYS A 1027 -46.61 54.63 16.37
C LYS A 1027 -47.69 54.37 15.32
N ASP A 1028 -47.28 54.21 14.07
CA ASP A 1028 -48.14 53.93 12.90
C ASP A 1028 -48.25 52.44 12.57
N VAL A 1029 -47.74 51.56 13.45
CA VAL A 1029 -47.83 50.10 13.35
C VAL A 1029 -48.50 49.55 14.60
N THR A 1030 -49.81 49.78 14.71
CA THR A 1030 -50.63 49.30 15.83
C THR A 1030 -51.09 47.85 15.60
N ALA A 1031 -51.34 47.10 16.68
CA ALA A 1031 -51.66 45.67 16.62
C ALA A 1031 -52.93 45.32 15.80
N ASP A 1032 -53.85 46.27 15.58
CA ASP A 1032 -55.04 46.11 14.74
C ASP A 1032 -54.75 46.15 13.22
N LYS A 1033 -53.53 46.52 12.80
CA LYS A 1033 -53.17 46.61 11.38
C LYS A 1033 -52.77 45.24 10.82
N TRP A 1034 -53.28 44.91 9.64
CA TRP A 1034 -53.00 43.65 8.93
C TRP A 1034 -51.50 43.41 8.69
N PHE A 1035 -50.72 44.47 8.53
CA PHE A 1035 -49.28 44.40 8.27
C PHE A 1035 -48.42 44.37 9.53
N ALA A 1036 -48.98 44.63 10.72
CA ALA A 1036 -48.24 44.72 11.98
C ALA A 1036 -47.33 43.51 12.26
N PRO A 1037 -47.77 42.23 12.11
CA PRO A 1037 -46.89 41.09 12.35
C PRO A 1037 -45.72 41.05 11.36
N TYR A 1038 -45.96 41.38 10.09
CA TYR A 1038 -44.91 41.35 9.05
C TYR A 1038 -43.89 42.47 9.24
N VAL A 1039 -44.33 43.68 9.61
CA VAL A 1039 -43.40 44.79 9.91
C VAL A 1039 -42.55 44.48 11.14
N LYS A 1040 -43.16 43.89 12.17
CA LYS A 1040 -42.44 43.43 13.37
C LYS A 1040 -41.36 42.41 12.99
N THR A 1041 -41.73 41.32 12.32
CA THR A 1041 -40.76 40.27 11.96
C THR A 1041 -39.69 40.78 11.01
N ALA A 1042 -40.04 41.55 9.98
CA ALA A 1042 -39.04 42.14 9.07
C ALA A 1042 -38.07 43.07 9.80
N TYR A 1043 -38.51 43.79 10.84
CA TYR A 1043 -37.62 44.61 11.68
C TYR A 1043 -36.69 43.75 12.55
N GLU A 1044 -37.23 42.71 13.19
CA GLU A 1044 -36.47 41.77 14.04
C GLU A 1044 -35.36 41.06 13.25
N TYR A 1045 -35.64 40.74 11.98
CA TYR A 1045 -34.70 40.12 11.05
C TYR A 1045 -33.80 41.12 10.33
N THR A 1046 -33.85 42.41 10.68
CA THR A 1046 -33.06 43.51 10.09
C THR A 1046 -33.32 43.78 8.60
N LEU A 1047 -34.45 43.30 8.08
CA LEU A 1047 -34.85 43.45 6.69
C LEU A 1047 -35.61 44.75 6.42
N ALA A 1048 -36.15 45.38 7.47
CA ALA A 1048 -36.82 46.67 7.38
C ALA A 1048 -36.43 47.59 8.55
N ASN A 1049 -36.37 48.90 8.26
CA ASN A 1049 -36.22 49.97 9.25
C ASN A 1049 -37.37 50.96 9.12
N GLY A 1050 -37.65 51.71 10.20
CA GLY A 1050 -38.55 52.84 10.13
C GLY A 1050 -37.99 54.00 9.32
N THR A 1051 -38.86 54.88 8.82
CA THR A 1051 -38.44 56.15 8.22
C THR A 1051 -37.95 57.15 9.27
N SER A 1052 -38.28 56.91 10.55
CA SER A 1052 -37.71 57.58 11.71
C SER A 1052 -37.60 56.58 12.87
N ALA A 1053 -37.07 57.03 14.03
CA ALA A 1053 -37.04 56.22 15.24
C ALA A 1053 -38.43 55.80 15.76
N THR A 1054 -39.49 56.52 15.39
CA THR A 1054 -40.86 56.27 15.91
C THR A 1054 -41.94 56.10 14.83
N THR A 1055 -41.54 56.04 13.55
CA THR A 1055 -42.47 55.99 12.41
C THR A 1055 -41.96 55.02 11.35
N PHE A 1056 -42.84 54.14 10.87
CA PHE A 1056 -42.52 53.17 9.83
C PHE A 1056 -42.86 53.63 8.41
N SER A 1057 -43.92 54.43 8.26
CA SER A 1057 -44.55 54.85 7.01
C SER A 1057 -45.02 53.66 6.15
N PRO A 1058 -46.02 52.87 6.58
CA PRO A 1058 -46.47 51.64 5.90
C PRO A 1058 -46.95 51.88 4.47
N ASP A 1059 -47.58 53.03 4.19
CA ASP A 1059 -48.11 53.38 2.86
C ASP A 1059 -47.05 53.99 1.92
N GLY A 1060 -45.84 54.27 2.41
CA GLY A 1060 -44.75 54.77 1.59
C GLY A 1060 -44.41 53.78 0.48
N LYS A 1061 -44.11 54.27 -0.73
CA LYS A 1061 -43.80 53.44 -1.90
C LYS A 1061 -42.29 53.17 -2.01
N PHE A 1062 -41.93 51.97 -2.47
CA PHE A 1062 -40.52 51.57 -2.68
C PHE A 1062 -39.99 52.10 -4.01
N THR A 1063 -38.78 52.64 -4.01
CA THR A 1063 -38.02 52.89 -5.25
C THR A 1063 -37.23 51.66 -5.68
N VAL A 1064 -36.80 51.63 -6.95
CA VAL A 1064 -35.88 50.60 -7.46
C VAL A 1064 -34.61 50.51 -6.62
N ALA A 1065 -33.99 51.65 -6.27
CA ALA A 1065 -32.80 51.67 -5.41
C ALA A 1065 -33.05 50.96 -4.07
N GLN A 1066 -34.17 51.23 -3.41
CA GLN A 1066 -34.51 50.64 -2.11
C GLN A 1066 -34.76 49.12 -2.23
N ALA A 1067 -35.39 48.66 -3.32
CA ALA A 1067 -35.60 47.24 -3.56
C ALA A 1067 -34.29 46.48 -3.80
N LEU A 1068 -33.37 47.04 -4.58
CA LEU A 1068 -32.05 46.45 -4.81
C LEU A 1068 -31.18 46.46 -3.55
N THR A 1069 -31.26 47.52 -2.74
CA THR A 1069 -30.63 47.53 -1.41
C THR A 1069 -31.18 46.42 -0.52
N ALA A 1070 -32.50 46.20 -0.49
CA ALA A 1070 -33.09 45.12 0.29
C ALA A 1070 -32.66 43.74 -0.24
N ALA A 1071 -32.71 43.52 -1.56
CA ALA A 1071 -32.30 42.27 -2.20
C ALA A 1071 -30.82 41.93 -1.93
N ALA A 1072 -29.92 42.89 -2.11
CA ALA A 1072 -28.49 42.72 -1.82
C ALA A 1072 -28.24 42.37 -0.35
N ASN A 1073 -28.91 43.04 0.58
CA ASN A 1073 -28.74 42.77 2.01
C ASN A 1073 -29.33 41.42 2.43
N ILE A 1074 -30.47 41.01 1.87
CA ILE A 1074 -31.08 39.69 2.11
C ILE A 1074 -30.17 38.59 1.58
N HIS A 1075 -29.72 38.72 0.32
CA HIS A 1075 -28.81 37.76 -0.29
C HIS A 1075 -27.50 37.66 0.50
N LYS A 1076 -26.89 38.80 0.86
CA LYS A 1076 -25.70 38.83 1.74
C LYS A 1076 -25.96 38.19 3.09
N ALA A 1077 -27.11 38.44 3.71
CA ALA A 1077 -27.42 37.88 5.02
C ALA A 1077 -27.62 36.36 4.96
N TYR A 1078 -28.07 35.83 3.82
CA TYR A 1078 -28.27 34.40 3.59
C TYR A 1078 -26.98 33.66 3.17
N PHE A 1079 -26.28 34.19 2.16
CA PHE A 1079 -25.08 33.58 1.57
C PHE A 1079 -23.77 34.03 2.21
N GLY A 1080 -23.80 34.97 3.14
CA GLY A 1080 -22.61 35.64 3.67
C GLY A 1080 -22.02 36.69 2.72
N GLY A 1081 -20.85 37.22 3.10
CA GLY A 1081 -20.09 38.19 2.30
C GLY A 1081 -20.17 39.65 2.78
N SER A 1082 -19.57 40.56 2.02
CA SER A 1082 -19.51 42.00 2.31
C SER A 1082 -20.01 42.83 1.13
N ILE A 1083 -20.55 44.02 1.43
CA ILE A 1083 -20.90 45.05 0.45
C ILE A 1083 -20.04 46.24 0.84
N ASP A 1084 -19.11 46.63 -0.03
CA ASP A 1084 -18.22 47.76 0.24
C ASP A 1084 -18.96 49.08 -0.03
N THR A 1085 -19.44 49.70 1.03
CA THR A 1085 -20.11 51.00 0.97
C THR A 1085 -19.15 52.19 1.14
N SER A 1086 -17.83 51.94 1.22
CA SER A 1086 -16.81 52.98 1.45
C SER A 1086 -16.38 53.72 0.17
N VAL A 1087 -16.72 53.17 -1.00
CA VAL A 1087 -16.41 53.76 -2.30
C VAL A 1087 -17.31 54.98 -2.55
N GLY A 1088 -16.71 56.15 -2.75
CA GLY A 1088 -17.45 57.39 -2.99
C GLY A 1088 -18.29 57.34 -4.28
N GLY A 1089 -19.57 57.72 -4.20
CA GLY A 1089 -20.52 57.67 -5.31
C GLY A 1089 -21.99 57.82 -4.86
N LEU A 1090 -22.93 57.47 -5.74
CA LEU A 1090 -24.37 57.41 -5.39
C LEU A 1090 -24.62 56.32 -4.34
N TRP A 1091 -25.39 56.61 -3.30
CA TRP A 1091 -25.54 55.76 -2.10
C TRP A 1091 -26.00 54.33 -2.38
N TYR A 1092 -26.72 54.10 -3.48
CA TYR A 1092 -27.27 52.78 -3.84
C TYR A 1092 -26.32 51.94 -4.72
N MET A 1093 -25.29 52.55 -5.33
CA MET A 1093 -24.43 51.85 -6.32
C MET A 1093 -23.77 50.58 -5.78
N PRO A 1094 -23.21 50.54 -4.55
CA PRO A 1094 -22.64 49.30 -4.01
C PRO A 1094 -23.62 48.13 -4.00
N TYR A 1095 -24.92 48.38 -3.78
CA TYR A 1095 -25.94 47.36 -3.77
C TYR A 1095 -26.35 46.93 -5.18
N VAL A 1096 -26.38 47.87 -6.13
CA VAL A 1096 -26.62 47.57 -7.54
C VAL A 1096 -25.52 46.69 -8.11
N ASP A 1097 -24.26 47.06 -7.87
CA ASP A 1097 -23.08 46.31 -8.32
C ASP A 1097 -23.06 44.91 -7.70
N TYR A 1098 -23.38 44.80 -6.40
CA TYR A 1098 -23.55 43.51 -5.74
C TYR A 1098 -24.64 42.65 -6.41
N CYS A 1099 -25.81 43.23 -6.70
CA CYS A 1099 -26.89 42.49 -7.35
C CYS A 1099 -26.52 42.02 -8.77
N VAL A 1100 -25.73 42.80 -9.52
CA VAL A 1100 -25.24 42.39 -10.84
C VAL A 1100 -24.21 41.27 -10.72
N ALA A 1101 -23.25 41.39 -9.79
CA ALA A 1101 -22.19 40.40 -9.58
C ALA A 1101 -22.73 39.03 -9.16
N ASN A 1102 -23.85 39.00 -8.42
CA ASN A 1102 -24.51 37.77 -7.97
C ASN A 1102 -25.66 37.32 -8.89
N GLY A 1103 -25.81 37.93 -10.08
CA GLY A 1103 -26.82 37.51 -11.05
C GLY A 1103 -28.28 37.77 -10.63
N ILE A 1104 -28.52 38.59 -9.60
CA ILE A 1104 -29.86 38.97 -9.13
C ILE A 1104 -30.56 39.85 -10.18
N ILE A 1105 -29.81 40.76 -10.80
CA ILE A 1105 -30.26 41.58 -11.92
C ILE A 1105 -29.23 41.61 -13.04
N ARG A 1106 -29.65 42.03 -14.24
CA ARG A 1106 -28.72 42.37 -15.33
C ARG A 1106 -28.19 43.80 -15.18
N ALA A 1107 -26.96 44.03 -15.65
CA ALA A 1107 -26.39 45.38 -15.72
C ALA A 1107 -27.33 46.31 -16.52
N ARG A 1108 -27.63 47.50 -15.97
CA ARG A 1108 -28.54 48.50 -16.55
C ARG A 1108 -29.98 48.03 -16.78
N GLN A 1109 -30.43 47.00 -16.06
CA GLN A 1109 -31.82 46.52 -16.15
C GLN A 1109 -32.85 47.60 -15.83
N PHE A 1110 -32.55 48.50 -14.89
CA PHE A 1110 -33.38 49.66 -14.58
C PHE A 1110 -32.67 50.95 -14.98
N SER A 1111 -33.38 51.83 -15.69
CA SER A 1111 -32.84 53.09 -16.21
C SER A 1111 -32.93 54.25 -15.22
N ASP A 1112 -33.82 54.17 -14.23
CA ASP A 1112 -33.98 55.16 -13.16
C ASP A 1112 -34.11 54.47 -11.79
N MET A 1113 -33.16 54.76 -10.90
CA MET A 1113 -33.08 54.16 -9.57
C MET A 1113 -34.00 54.83 -8.54
N ASN A 1114 -34.51 56.02 -8.85
CA ASN A 1114 -35.47 56.75 -8.01
C ASN A 1114 -36.92 56.48 -8.42
N ALA A 1115 -37.17 55.85 -9.56
CA ALA A 1115 -38.49 55.43 -9.98
C ALA A 1115 -39.10 54.45 -8.96
N LEU A 1116 -40.43 54.51 -8.79
CA LEU A 1116 -41.16 53.54 -7.98
C LEU A 1116 -41.09 52.16 -8.63
N ILE A 1117 -40.76 51.14 -7.85
CA ILE A 1117 -40.70 49.77 -8.37
C ILE A 1117 -42.12 49.19 -8.47
N SER A 1118 -42.41 48.55 -9.61
CA SER A 1118 -43.65 47.80 -9.82
C SER A 1118 -43.60 46.48 -9.03
N ARG A 1119 -44.77 45.90 -8.73
CA ARG A 1119 -44.86 44.58 -8.08
C ARG A 1119 -44.29 43.46 -8.97
N GLY A 1120 -44.37 43.60 -10.29
CA GLY A 1120 -43.77 42.69 -11.26
C GLY A 1120 -42.24 42.73 -11.23
N ASP A 1121 -41.66 43.93 -11.24
CA ASP A 1121 -40.20 44.11 -11.17
C ASP A 1121 -39.65 43.68 -9.82
N MET A 1122 -40.37 43.95 -8.73
CA MET A 1122 -40.04 43.44 -7.40
C MET A 1122 -39.98 41.91 -7.40
N ALA A 1123 -40.92 41.22 -8.06
CA ALA A 1123 -40.89 39.77 -8.16
C ALA A 1123 -39.66 39.28 -8.96
N ILE A 1124 -39.30 39.95 -10.07
CA ILE A 1124 -38.12 39.61 -10.87
C ILE A 1124 -36.84 39.70 -10.03
N VAL A 1125 -36.68 40.79 -9.26
CA VAL A 1125 -35.51 40.97 -8.39
C VAL A 1125 -35.46 39.87 -7.33
N PHE A 1126 -36.59 39.54 -6.69
CA PHE A 1126 -36.61 38.65 -5.53
C PHE A 1126 -36.71 37.15 -5.86
N ALA A 1127 -36.92 36.77 -7.12
CA ALA A 1127 -37.05 35.36 -7.54
C ALA A 1127 -35.74 34.56 -7.50
N ASN A 1128 -34.59 35.24 -7.38
CA ASN A 1128 -33.26 34.64 -7.47
C ASN A 1128 -32.30 35.07 -6.34
N ILE A 1129 -32.82 35.60 -5.23
CA ILE A 1129 -31.97 36.08 -4.12
C ILE A 1129 -31.61 35.01 -3.09
N LEU A 1130 -32.07 33.78 -3.28
CA LEU A 1130 -31.90 32.60 -2.42
C LEU A 1130 -31.60 31.36 -3.31
N PRO A 1131 -31.12 30.23 -2.76
CA PRO A 1131 -30.97 28.98 -3.52
C PRO A 1131 -32.32 28.45 -4.00
N ASP A 1132 -32.34 27.66 -5.09
CA ASP A 1132 -33.58 27.14 -5.66
C ASP A 1132 -34.39 26.25 -4.69
N ALA A 1133 -33.73 25.58 -3.75
CA ALA A 1133 -34.39 24.81 -2.69
C ALA A 1133 -35.35 25.66 -1.82
N GLU A 1134 -35.04 26.94 -1.61
CA GLU A 1134 -35.89 27.86 -0.84
C GLU A 1134 -37.17 28.24 -1.57
N TYR A 1135 -37.23 28.07 -2.90
CA TYR A 1135 -38.41 28.33 -3.71
C TYR A 1135 -39.21 27.07 -4.03
N THR A 1136 -38.99 25.98 -3.29
CA THR A 1136 -39.77 24.74 -3.44
C THR A 1136 -41.26 25.06 -3.37
N ALA A 1137 -42.00 24.61 -4.38
CA ALA A 1137 -43.42 24.87 -4.48
C ALA A 1137 -44.16 24.21 -3.31
N THR A 1138 -44.83 25.03 -2.49
CA THR A 1138 -45.71 24.58 -1.40
C THR A 1138 -47.17 24.56 -1.84
N ARG A 1139 -47.48 25.25 -2.95
CA ARG A 1139 -48.80 25.33 -3.54
C ARG A 1139 -48.73 25.49 -5.06
N SER A 1140 -49.87 25.26 -5.70
CA SER A 1140 -50.05 25.44 -7.15
C SER A 1140 -51.32 26.25 -7.42
N GLY A 1141 -51.30 27.10 -8.44
CA GLY A 1141 -52.47 27.88 -8.82
C GLY A 1141 -52.19 28.80 -10.00
N GLN A 1142 -53.13 29.69 -10.31
CA GLN A 1142 -52.95 30.76 -11.29
C GLN A 1142 -53.27 32.09 -10.63
N VAL A 1143 -52.60 33.14 -11.10
CA VAL A 1143 -52.82 34.51 -10.66
C VAL A 1143 -53.61 35.22 -11.78
N PRO A 1144 -54.89 35.59 -11.56
CA PRO A 1144 -55.83 35.95 -12.65
C PRO A 1144 -55.40 37.07 -13.60
N ASP A 1145 -54.52 37.96 -13.18
CA ASP A 1145 -54.05 39.12 -13.94
C ASP A 1145 -52.55 39.06 -14.30
N VAL A 1146 -51.92 37.88 -14.16
CA VAL A 1146 -50.52 37.65 -14.55
C VAL A 1146 -50.48 36.63 -15.68
N ALA A 1147 -50.65 37.11 -16.92
CA ALA A 1147 -50.60 36.29 -18.12
C ALA A 1147 -49.16 35.81 -18.43
N ASP A 1148 -49.03 34.65 -19.07
CA ASP A 1148 -47.75 34.05 -19.48
C ASP A 1148 -46.92 34.95 -20.43
N SER A 1149 -47.58 35.86 -21.14
CA SER A 1149 -46.96 36.87 -21.99
C SER A 1149 -46.26 38.01 -21.23
N LEU A 1150 -46.48 38.16 -19.92
CA LEU A 1150 -45.84 39.22 -19.13
C LEU A 1150 -44.39 38.85 -18.80
N GLY A 1151 -43.46 39.81 -18.92
CA GLY A 1151 -42.05 39.60 -18.63
C GLY A 1151 -41.74 39.16 -17.18
N CYS A 1152 -42.65 39.43 -16.23
CA CYS A 1152 -42.52 39.01 -14.84
C CYS A 1152 -43.20 37.67 -14.53
N TYR A 1153 -43.88 37.02 -15.49
CA TYR A 1153 -44.69 35.81 -15.27
C TYR A 1153 -43.92 34.72 -14.53
N ALA A 1154 -42.74 34.33 -15.05
CA ALA A 1154 -41.95 33.26 -14.46
C ALA A 1154 -41.54 33.56 -13.01
N ALA A 1155 -41.14 34.81 -12.73
CA ALA A 1155 -40.74 35.25 -11.40
C ALA A 1155 -41.93 35.28 -10.43
N VAL A 1156 -43.07 35.82 -10.86
CA VAL A 1156 -44.29 35.86 -10.04
C VAL A 1156 -44.78 34.45 -9.74
N MET A 1157 -44.81 33.55 -10.74
CA MET A 1157 -45.25 32.17 -10.53
C MET A 1157 -44.27 31.38 -9.65
N LYS A 1158 -42.95 31.59 -9.77
CA LYS A 1158 -41.95 30.99 -8.88
C LYS A 1158 -42.21 31.38 -7.43
N LEU A 1159 -42.35 32.67 -7.15
CA LEU A 1159 -42.61 33.18 -5.80
C LEU A 1159 -44.02 32.83 -5.29
N TYR A 1160 -45.02 32.78 -6.17
CA TYR A 1160 -46.39 32.44 -5.82
C TYR A 1160 -46.50 30.98 -5.40
N ASN A 1161 -45.92 30.06 -6.18
CA ASN A 1161 -45.93 28.63 -5.89
C ASN A 1161 -45.14 28.30 -4.62
N ALA A 1162 -44.09 29.07 -4.32
CA ALA A 1162 -43.36 29.00 -3.05
C ALA A 1162 -44.12 29.63 -1.86
N GLY A 1163 -45.33 30.19 -2.08
CA GLY A 1163 -46.13 30.83 -1.03
C GLY A 1163 -45.62 32.20 -0.57
N ILE A 1164 -44.64 32.79 -1.24
CA ILE A 1164 -43.98 34.05 -0.87
C ILE A 1164 -44.86 35.26 -1.25
N VAL A 1165 -45.35 35.30 -2.49
CA VAL A 1165 -46.25 36.36 -2.97
C VAL A 1165 -47.66 35.85 -3.20
N GLY A 1166 -48.66 36.74 -3.18
CA GLY A 1166 -50.06 36.41 -3.41
C GLY A 1166 -50.86 37.61 -3.94
N GLY A 1167 -52.07 37.35 -4.42
CA GLY A 1167 -53.01 38.38 -4.87
C GLY A 1167 -53.70 39.14 -3.74
N ASP A 1168 -54.38 40.23 -4.09
CA ASP A 1168 -55.14 41.06 -3.16
C ASP A 1168 -56.33 40.34 -2.54
N ALA A 1169 -56.71 40.77 -1.33
CA ALA A 1169 -57.88 40.24 -0.64
C ALA A 1169 -59.16 40.62 -1.42
N GLY A 1170 -59.94 39.62 -1.81
CA GLY A 1170 -61.25 39.80 -2.45
C GLY A 1170 -61.25 39.61 -3.97
N THR A 1171 -60.17 39.94 -4.70
CA THR A 1171 -60.11 39.72 -6.16
C THR A 1171 -59.06 38.71 -6.60
N GLY A 1172 -58.08 38.40 -5.74
CA GLY A 1172 -57.03 37.44 -6.03
C GLY A 1172 -56.01 37.94 -7.06
N LYS A 1173 -56.10 39.21 -7.47
CA LYS A 1173 -55.24 39.83 -8.48
C LYS A 1173 -53.91 40.27 -7.87
N TYR A 1174 -52.81 40.00 -8.56
CA TYR A 1174 -51.46 40.39 -8.11
C TYR A 1174 -51.09 41.82 -8.48
N ARG A 1175 -51.67 42.38 -9.54
CA ARG A 1175 -51.46 43.75 -10.02
C ARG A 1175 -49.99 44.05 -10.31
N PRO A 1176 -49.38 43.37 -11.31
CA PRO A 1176 -47.94 43.45 -11.54
C PRO A 1176 -47.43 44.87 -11.87
N GLU A 1177 -48.26 45.72 -12.46
CA GLU A 1177 -47.90 47.11 -12.82
C GLU A 1177 -48.03 48.11 -11.66
N ASP A 1178 -48.68 47.74 -10.56
CA ASP A 1178 -48.89 48.66 -9.43
C ASP A 1178 -47.58 48.85 -8.64
N SER A 1179 -47.39 50.04 -8.08
CA SER A 1179 -46.27 50.32 -7.16
C SER A 1179 -46.49 49.67 -5.79
N ILE A 1180 -45.43 49.06 -5.27
CA ILE A 1180 -45.49 48.35 -3.98
C ILE A 1180 -45.28 49.30 -2.78
N SER A 1181 -46.14 49.17 -1.77
CA SER A 1181 -45.98 49.86 -0.48
C SER A 1181 -44.97 49.17 0.44
N ARG A 1182 -44.51 49.88 1.46
CA ARG A 1182 -43.57 49.36 2.47
C ARG A 1182 -44.18 48.24 3.30
N ALA A 1183 -45.47 48.33 3.63
CA ALA A 1183 -46.21 47.28 4.30
C ALA A 1183 -46.25 45.98 3.47
N GLU A 1184 -46.56 46.08 2.18
CA GLU A 1184 -46.59 44.93 1.27
C GLU A 1184 -45.20 44.33 1.05
N ALA A 1185 -44.16 45.15 0.92
CA ALA A 1185 -42.78 44.67 0.81
C ALA A 1185 -42.35 43.86 2.06
N CYS A 1186 -42.78 44.26 3.27
CA CYS A 1186 -42.49 43.52 4.49
C CYS A 1186 -43.14 42.13 4.52
N VAL A 1187 -44.28 41.94 3.85
CA VAL A 1187 -44.87 40.60 3.68
C VAL A 1187 -43.92 39.70 2.88
N ILE A 1188 -43.37 40.22 1.78
CA ILE A 1188 -42.42 39.50 0.93
C ILE A 1188 -41.15 39.17 1.73
N PHE A 1189 -40.55 40.16 2.40
CA PHE A 1189 -39.32 39.96 3.19
C PHE A 1189 -39.52 38.94 4.30
N THR A 1190 -40.64 39.02 5.02
CA THR A 1190 -40.96 38.09 6.11
C THR A 1190 -41.10 36.66 5.58
N ARG A 1191 -41.80 36.45 4.47
CA ARG A 1191 -42.01 35.10 3.91
C ARG A 1191 -40.76 34.50 3.28
N ILE A 1192 -39.84 35.34 2.84
CA ILE A 1192 -38.50 34.94 2.40
C ILE A 1192 -37.67 34.49 3.60
N ALA A 1193 -37.75 35.22 4.72
CA ALA A 1193 -36.94 34.98 5.91
C ALA A 1193 -37.49 33.91 6.88
N ALA A 1194 -38.80 33.74 6.91
CA ALA A 1194 -39.53 32.91 7.88
C ALA A 1194 -40.59 32.07 7.13
N PRO A 1195 -40.23 30.84 6.68
CA PRO A 1195 -41.07 30.00 5.85
C PRO A 1195 -42.46 29.69 6.41
N GLU A 1196 -42.63 29.74 7.73
CA GLU A 1196 -43.91 29.55 8.42
C GLU A 1196 -44.98 30.60 8.07
N TYR A 1197 -44.56 31.77 7.55
CA TYR A 1197 -45.48 32.81 7.07
C TYR A 1197 -45.88 32.64 5.60
N ARG A 1198 -45.27 31.68 4.88
CA ARG A 1198 -45.59 31.41 3.48
C ARG A 1198 -47.02 30.88 3.38
N GLN A 1199 -47.72 31.34 2.35
CA GLN A 1199 -49.07 30.86 2.08
C GLN A 1199 -49.03 29.40 1.62
N LYS A 1200 -49.96 28.60 2.14
CA LYS A 1200 -50.16 27.20 1.76
C LYS A 1200 -51.27 27.07 0.74
#